data_AF-B4QCS7-F1
#
_entry.id   AF-B4QCS7-F1
#
_cell.length_a   1.000
_cell.length_b   1.000
_cell.length_c   1.000
_cell.angle_alpha   90.00
_cell.angle_beta   90.00
_cell.angle_gamma   90.00
#
_symmetry.space_group_name_H-M   'P 1'
#
loop_
_entity.id
_entity.type
_entity.pdbx_description
1 polymer ?
#
loop_
_entity_poly.entity_id
_entity_poly.type
_entity_poly.pdbx_seq_one_letter_code
_entity_poly.pdbx_strand_id
1 'polypeptide(L)'
;MDTLLFVIDSIERNCAASTNSSNNRESLPEAAPATGCSRHSRHNSGLEGIVIDSGNSVAIEEKVENIASFINASSQRLRLQSGGEGVGITSEQLANVKQKKRLLSQGTERFNQRPEKGIQYLQEHGILNAELDPMQVALFLRENPGLDKKMIGEYISKKKNVDSKILINFVDSFDFTGLRVDQALRLYLETFRLPGEAPLIFLVLEHFSDHWHKQNQDPFANVDAAFRLAYAIIMLNMDQHNSNAKRLNVPMTLEDFTKNLRGLNGGEDFDQEMLAQVFNAIKNEEIVMPAEQTGLVRENYQWKVLLRRGDTHDGHFHYVHDASYDVEIFNIVWGASLSALSFMFDKSTETGYQKTLAGFSKSAAISAHYNLHSDFDALVLTLCKFTTLLSSVEQHEPAPANNETQQAVNFGLNGKAQAAMRTVFLLVHDYGDCLRESWKHILDLYLQLFRLKLLPKSLIEVEDFCEANGKATLILEKPREKQESGLFSSLYSFISSEGQREPTYEEQDFIKLGRKCIKECQLDQMLQESKFVQLESLQELLKCVLALLKAPQGHKSIGLPYAEDQTVFWMEFLVKIVVHNRDRMIPLWPAVRDQMYLLLMGSASCGYDYLLNRCIVAVLKLAIYLMRNEELCPIVLQSLKMLLMLKPALLLRISKQISIGIYELLKTSAQNIHSEQDWQIIFNLLECVGAGAVPPSYDDAQLPLPPNGSAKSDGAISGEEEATAVPERGYTSDSEITKASAAPAASSPSAENWILVNNKDSELTTASSCQLLDHAPFALFKCWDSLAFIVRSVAHITPYNFEACVRCIRIFVEACRDGGIRQCRKLVLVAKQKSSKKRSERKPGMASSASSSNLSLLTGDPSDNQITGNAAEQEDLAQRYEQLSIQLLDLMYTLYTRTAQIFRWWAEEGCTVPQSAALWSPGWCPLLQGIARLAMDRRREVRTHAISCLQQRALLVHDLQTLSGTEWCSCFHQVLFPLLNELLPESNAAGQLDAALLEESRIRTATIMSKVFLQHLTTLIELGNAFNELWLDILDYIERFMKVGSDTLSEQMQEILKNMLLVMHSVRVFHNQDGSLQQALWELTWRRIGEFLPNLKEELFHDEGKRAQTLTNPAPLAAVTAAPQQQVPAVTILPRQTQVSNELVVSAPTPPAATPLLGSPVESPRRSIILQPPMADALQQPPSFVFAQDSNLGYHGHNVGS
;
A
#
# COMPACT_ATOMS: atom_id res chain seq x y z
N MET A 1 -40.83 -12.12 15.59
CA MET A 1 -39.96 -10.93 15.54
C MET A 1 -39.68 -10.41 16.94
N ASP A 2 -40.69 -10.07 17.75
CA ASP A 2 -40.45 -9.61 19.14
C ASP A 2 -39.64 -10.60 19.98
N THR A 3 -39.88 -11.91 19.83
CA THR A 3 -39.07 -12.95 20.48
C THR A 3 -37.60 -12.92 20.06
N LEU A 4 -37.32 -12.69 18.77
CA LEU A 4 -35.95 -12.62 18.24
C LEU A 4 -35.25 -11.34 18.72
N LEU A 5 -35.95 -10.21 18.70
CA LEU A 5 -35.43 -8.95 19.24
C LEU A 5 -35.17 -9.03 20.74
N PHE A 6 -35.98 -9.76 21.50
CA PHE A 6 -35.73 -9.97 22.93
C PHE A 6 -34.42 -10.74 23.17
N VAL A 7 -34.14 -11.76 22.34
CA VAL A 7 -32.87 -12.50 22.40
C VAL A 7 -31.70 -11.59 22.03
N ILE A 8 -31.80 -10.85 20.92
CA ILE A 8 -30.77 -9.88 20.48
C ILE A 8 -30.52 -8.83 21.57
N ASP A 9 -31.57 -8.25 22.13
CA ASP A 9 -31.46 -7.26 23.19
C ASP A 9 -30.82 -7.83 24.47
N SER A 10 -31.03 -9.12 24.76
CA SER A 10 -30.40 -9.76 25.90
C SER A 10 -28.89 -9.95 25.68
N ILE A 11 -28.51 -10.42 24.50
CA ILE A 11 -27.11 -10.66 24.14
C ILE A 11 -26.35 -9.33 24.05
N GLU A 12 -26.94 -8.31 23.43
CA GLU A 12 -26.32 -6.99 23.31
C GLU A 12 -26.07 -6.34 24.68
N ARG A 13 -27.03 -6.45 25.61
CA ARG A 13 -26.84 -5.97 26.99
C ARG A 13 -25.68 -6.67 27.70
N ASN A 14 -25.49 -7.96 27.48
CA ASN A 14 -24.35 -8.70 28.03
C ASN A 14 -23.02 -8.24 27.41
N CYS A 15 -22.97 -8.03 26.09
CA CYS A 15 -21.80 -7.47 25.40
C CYS A 15 -21.43 -6.08 25.94
N ALA A 16 -22.42 -5.20 26.17
CA ALA A 16 -22.23 -3.87 26.72
C ALA A 16 -21.75 -3.90 28.18
N ALA A 17 -22.22 -4.86 28.99
CA ALA A 17 -21.75 -5.05 30.36
C ALA A 17 -20.28 -5.52 30.39
N SER A 18 -19.89 -6.43 29.48
CA SER A 18 -18.52 -6.93 29.34
C SER A 18 -17.53 -5.80 29.01
N THR A 19 -17.85 -4.98 28.00
CA THR A 19 -17.01 -3.84 27.57
C THR A 19 -16.89 -2.73 28.62
N ASN A 20 -17.90 -2.53 29.47
CA ASN A 20 -17.80 -1.60 30.59
C ASN A 20 -16.96 -2.16 31.76
N SER A 21 -16.93 -3.48 31.94
CA SER A 21 -16.12 -4.13 32.98
C SER A 21 -14.61 -4.11 32.67
N SER A 22 -14.23 -4.13 31.39
CA SER A 22 -12.83 -4.03 30.95
C SER A 22 -12.27 -2.61 31.07
N ASN A 23 -13.11 -1.58 30.96
CA ASN A 23 -12.72 -0.17 31.13
C ASN A 23 -12.70 0.31 32.60
N ASN A 24 -13.43 -0.35 33.51
CA ASN A 24 -13.52 0.02 34.94
C ASN A 24 -12.77 -0.94 35.87
N ARG A 25 -11.53 -1.32 35.52
CA ARG A 25 -10.65 -2.08 36.42
C ARG A 25 -9.96 -1.24 37.51
N GLU A 26 -10.46 -0.04 37.78
CA GLU A 26 -10.20 0.67 39.04
C GLU A 26 -11.54 1.12 39.65
N SER A 27 -11.80 0.67 40.87
CA SER A 27 -12.95 0.95 41.77
C SER A 27 -14.19 0.03 41.66
N LEU A 28 -14.21 -0.98 42.54
CA LEU A 28 -15.43 -1.61 43.06
C LEU A 28 -16.19 -0.61 43.95
N PRO A 29 -17.54 -0.62 43.91
CA PRO A 29 -18.24 -1.02 45.13
C PRO A 29 -19.47 -1.92 44.90
N GLU A 30 -19.83 -2.56 46.02
CA GLU A 30 -20.80 -3.62 46.31
C GLU A 30 -22.18 -3.56 45.61
N ALA A 31 -22.64 -4.76 45.21
CA ALA A 31 -24.00 -5.01 44.77
C ALA A 31 -24.98 -5.10 45.96
N ALA A 32 -26.08 -4.35 45.89
CA ALA A 32 -27.26 -4.54 46.73
C ALA A 32 -28.27 -5.51 46.08
N PRO A 33 -29.05 -6.29 46.85
CA PRO A 33 -29.90 -7.34 46.31
C PRO A 33 -31.24 -6.79 45.82
N ALA A 34 -31.60 -7.08 44.57
CA ALA A 34 -32.93 -6.82 44.04
C ALA A 34 -33.88 -7.99 44.37
N THR A 35 -34.90 -7.65 45.15
CA THR A 35 -36.05 -8.46 45.57
C THR A 35 -36.85 -9.06 44.41
N GLY A 36 -37.23 -10.32 44.57
CA GLY A 36 -37.97 -11.10 43.58
C GLY A 36 -39.42 -10.67 43.34
N CYS A 37 -39.97 -11.14 42.23
CA CYS A 37 -41.41 -11.24 42.00
C CYS A 37 -41.68 -12.52 41.21
N SER A 38 -41.95 -13.61 41.94
CA SER A 38 -42.51 -14.84 41.41
C SER A 38 -44.01 -14.66 41.24
N ARG A 39 -44.52 -14.88 40.02
CA ARG A 39 -45.97 -14.98 39.76
C ARG A 39 -46.29 -16.33 39.11
N HIS A 40 -46.76 -17.22 39.98
CA HIS A 40 -47.75 -18.27 39.83
C HIS A 40 -48.13 -18.77 38.41
N SER A 41 -48.05 -20.09 38.24
CA SER A 41 -49.11 -20.86 37.59
C SER A 41 -49.64 -21.92 38.57
N ARG A 42 -50.96 -21.96 38.74
CA ARG A 42 -51.72 -22.79 39.69
C ARG A 42 -52.26 -24.05 38.98
N HIS A 43 -52.13 -25.19 39.68
CA HIS A 43 -53.01 -26.36 39.81
C HIS A 43 -53.80 -26.94 38.61
N ASN A 44 -53.62 -28.25 38.39
CA ASN A 44 -54.63 -29.28 38.71
C ASN A 44 -53.99 -30.70 38.71
N SER A 45 -53.94 -31.37 39.87
CA SER A 45 -54.74 -32.58 40.26
C SER A 45 -54.38 -33.84 39.45
N GLY A 46 -53.95 -34.97 40.00
CA GLY A 46 -53.99 -35.50 41.36
C GLY A 46 -54.20 -37.00 41.24
N LEU A 47 -53.21 -37.81 41.63
CA LEU A 47 -53.35 -39.19 42.07
C LEU A 47 -52.06 -39.57 42.81
N GLU A 48 -52.26 -39.86 44.09
CA GLU A 48 -51.25 -40.07 45.12
C GLU A 48 -50.42 -41.33 44.84
N GLY A 49 -49.09 -41.18 44.88
CA GLY A 49 -48.15 -42.29 45.00
C GLY A 49 -47.77 -42.48 46.47
N ILE A 50 -48.14 -43.63 47.01
CA ILE A 50 -47.90 -44.06 48.39
C ILE A 50 -46.38 -44.17 48.65
N VAL A 51 -45.91 -43.52 49.71
CA VAL A 51 -44.56 -43.69 50.27
C VAL A 51 -44.58 -44.87 51.23
N ILE A 52 -43.73 -45.87 51.00
CA ILE A 52 -43.32 -46.83 52.03
C ILE A 52 -41.79 -46.78 52.12
N ASP A 53 -41.33 -46.30 53.27
CA ASP A 53 -39.96 -46.35 53.73
C ASP A 53 -39.60 -47.79 54.15
N SER A 54 -38.41 -48.26 53.79
CA SER A 54 -37.79 -49.47 54.36
C SER A 54 -36.28 -49.41 54.16
N GLY A 55 -35.57 -49.23 55.27
CA GLY A 55 -34.14 -48.97 55.31
C GLY A 55 -33.21 -50.17 55.15
N ASN A 56 -31.93 -49.80 54.99
CA ASN A 56 -30.69 -50.53 55.27
C ASN A 56 -30.62 -52.05 54.96
N SER A 57 -29.88 -52.39 53.91
CA SER A 57 -28.77 -53.34 54.05
C SER A 57 -27.64 -53.00 53.07
N VAL A 58 -26.42 -53.05 53.58
CA VAL A 58 -25.16 -52.81 52.86
C VAL A 58 -24.73 -54.12 52.20
N ALA A 59 -24.64 -54.12 50.87
CA ALA A 59 -23.83 -55.05 50.09
C ALA A 59 -23.32 -54.34 48.83
N ILE A 60 -22.01 -54.40 48.61
CA ILE A 60 -21.30 -53.82 47.46
C ILE A 60 -21.53 -54.76 46.27
N GLU A 61 -22.40 -54.37 45.35
CA GLU A 61 -22.47 -54.94 44.00
C GLU A 61 -22.00 -53.88 43.00
N GLU A 62 -21.06 -54.26 42.14
CA GLU A 62 -20.64 -53.50 40.95
C GLU A 62 -21.86 -53.30 40.04
N LYS A 63 -22.59 -52.21 40.23
CA LYS A 63 -23.64 -51.77 39.30
C LYS A 63 -22.99 -51.24 38.03
N VAL A 64 -23.18 -51.96 36.92
CA VAL A 64 -22.90 -51.46 35.57
C VAL A 64 -23.64 -50.14 35.37
N GLU A 65 -22.88 -49.06 35.20
CA GLU A 65 -23.44 -47.72 35.03
C GLU A 65 -24.23 -47.63 33.72
N ASN A 66 -25.49 -47.23 33.85
CA ASN A 66 -26.50 -47.18 32.80
C ASN A 66 -26.13 -46.18 31.67
N ILE A 67 -26.57 -46.37 30.43
CA ILE A 67 -26.27 -45.41 29.34
C ILE A 67 -27.00 -44.09 29.50
N ALA A 68 -28.18 -44.12 30.12
CA ALA A 68 -28.81 -42.91 30.62
C ALA A 68 -27.89 -42.19 31.62
N SER A 69 -27.18 -42.91 32.50
CA SER A 69 -26.12 -42.34 33.34
C SER A 69 -24.79 -42.13 32.63
N PHE A 70 -24.48 -42.66 31.45
CA PHE A 70 -23.27 -42.30 30.69
C PHE A 70 -23.47 -40.96 29.97
N ILE A 71 -24.63 -40.78 29.35
CA ILE A 71 -25.07 -39.50 28.79
C ILE A 71 -25.17 -38.47 29.92
N ASN A 72 -25.73 -38.88 31.07
CA ASN A 72 -25.89 -38.02 32.25
C ASN A 72 -24.69 -37.97 33.20
N ALA A 73 -23.65 -38.81 33.11
CA ALA A 73 -22.45 -38.75 33.97
C ALA A 73 -21.54 -37.61 33.53
N SER A 74 -21.56 -37.28 32.23
CA SER A 74 -21.09 -35.98 31.74
C SER A 74 -21.84 -34.81 32.42
N SER A 75 -23.14 -34.98 32.69
CA SER A 75 -23.99 -34.01 33.39
C SER A 75 -23.94 -34.11 34.93
N GLN A 76 -23.55 -35.25 35.51
CA GLN A 76 -23.44 -35.47 36.96
C GLN A 76 -22.05 -35.09 37.47
N ARG A 77 -20.98 -35.20 36.65
CA ARG A 77 -19.69 -34.55 36.94
C ARG A 77 -19.82 -33.02 36.99
N LEU A 78 -20.79 -32.46 36.26
CA LEU A 78 -21.22 -31.06 36.39
C LEU A 78 -22.03 -30.77 37.66
N ARG A 79 -22.66 -31.79 38.27
CA ARG A 79 -23.46 -31.66 39.50
C ARG A 79 -22.64 -31.88 40.78
N LEU A 80 -21.59 -32.70 40.79
CA LEU A 80 -20.77 -32.96 41.98
C LEU A 80 -19.91 -31.76 42.43
N GLN A 81 -19.77 -30.71 41.62
CA GLN A 81 -19.22 -29.42 42.04
C GLN A 81 -20.29 -28.41 42.52
N SER A 82 -21.57 -28.68 42.30
CA SER A 82 -22.69 -27.79 42.70
C SER A 82 -23.08 -27.90 44.18
N GLY A 83 -22.41 -28.76 44.96
CA GLY A 83 -22.57 -28.85 46.41
C GLY A 83 -21.70 -27.87 47.20
N GLY A 84 -20.85 -27.09 46.54
CA GLY A 84 -20.08 -25.99 47.12
C GLY A 84 -20.39 -24.70 46.37
N GLU A 85 -20.45 -23.59 47.08
CA GLU A 85 -20.75 -22.26 46.55
C GLU A 85 -20.03 -21.96 45.22
N GLY A 86 -20.80 -21.66 44.17
CA GLY A 86 -20.37 -20.72 43.12
C GLY A 86 -19.63 -21.21 41.87
N VAL A 87 -19.54 -22.51 41.55
CA VAL A 87 -18.91 -22.94 40.28
C VAL A 87 -19.96 -23.42 39.26
N GLY A 88 -20.28 -22.55 38.29
CA GLY A 88 -21.15 -22.87 37.17
C GLY A 88 -20.53 -23.87 36.18
N ILE A 89 -21.39 -24.52 35.37
CA ILE A 89 -20.99 -25.40 34.27
C ILE A 89 -20.03 -24.63 33.33
N THR A 90 -18.78 -25.10 33.21
CA THR A 90 -17.79 -24.44 32.36
C THR A 90 -18.05 -24.71 30.87
N SER A 91 -17.65 -23.78 30.00
CA SER A 91 -17.80 -23.89 28.54
C SER A 91 -17.14 -25.16 27.97
N GLU A 92 -15.97 -25.53 28.48
CA GLU A 92 -15.24 -26.75 28.07
C GLU A 92 -16.03 -28.02 28.41
N GLN A 93 -16.64 -28.08 29.59
CA GLN A 93 -17.46 -29.23 29.99
C GLN A 93 -18.72 -29.34 29.11
N LEU A 94 -19.35 -28.21 28.75
CA LEU A 94 -20.50 -28.23 27.84
C LEU A 94 -20.10 -28.62 26.41
N ALA A 95 -18.96 -28.14 25.90
CA ALA A 95 -18.43 -28.53 24.59
C ALA A 95 -18.19 -30.05 24.52
N ASN A 96 -17.60 -30.63 25.56
CA ASN A 96 -17.41 -32.08 25.69
C ASN A 96 -18.75 -32.84 25.69
N VAL A 97 -19.77 -32.33 26.38
CA VAL A 97 -21.13 -32.91 26.37
C VAL A 97 -21.74 -32.84 24.96
N LYS A 98 -21.64 -31.70 24.27
CA LYS A 98 -22.16 -31.52 22.90
C LYS A 98 -21.45 -32.48 21.92
N GLN A 99 -20.13 -32.62 22.03
CA GLN A 99 -19.35 -33.54 21.20
C GLN A 99 -19.79 -34.99 21.42
N LYS A 100 -19.94 -35.43 22.67
CA LYS A 100 -20.46 -36.78 22.99
C LYS A 100 -21.87 -37.01 22.45
N LYS A 101 -22.78 -36.03 22.56
CA LYS A 101 -24.14 -36.11 21.98
C LYS A 101 -24.10 -36.23 20.45
N ARG A 102 -23.18 -35.52 19.78
CA ARG A 102 -22.97 -35.60 18.33
C ARG A 102 -22.46 -36.98 17.92
N LEU A 103 -21.48 -37.53 18.64
CA LEU A 103 -20.93 -38.87 18.41
C LEU A 103 -22.00 -39.95 18.63
N LEU A 104 -22.81 -39.84 19.69
CA LEU A 104 -23.93 -40.73 19.96
C LEU A 104 -24.96 -40.69 18.82
N SER A 105 -25.33 -39.50 18.34
CA SER A 105 -26.26 -39.34 17.21
C SER A 105 -25.74 -40.02 15.93
N GLN A 106 -24.47 -39.80 15.60
CA GLN A 106 -23.83 -40.45 14.45
C GLN A 106 -23.73 -41.97 14.61
N GLY A 107 -23.42 -42.46 15.80
CA GLY A 107 -23.41 -43.90 16.09
C GLY A 107 -24.80 -44.53 16.02
N THR A 108 -25.84 -43.79 16.44
CA THR A 108 -27.25 -44.19 16.33
C THR A 108 -27.66 -44.34 14.86
N GLU A 109 -27.33 -43.36 14.02
CA GLU A 109 -27.61 -43.42 12.58
C GLU A 109 -26.89 -44.60 11.92
N ARG A 110 -25.62 -44.83 12.28
CA ARG A 110 -24.85 -45.98 11.79
C ARG A 110 -25.43 -47.32 12.27
N PHE A 111 -25.92 -47.40 13.50
CA PHE A 111 -26.61 -48.59 14.01
C PHE A 111 -27.86 -48.91 13.19
N ASN A 112 -28.67 -47.89 12.89
CA ASN A 112 -29.90 -48.05 12.10
C ASN A 112 -29.62 -48.56 10.68
N GLN A 113 -28.45 -48.24 10.12
CA GLN A 113 -28.02 -48.78 8.83
C GLN A 113 -27.42 -50.19 8.96
N ARG A 114 -26.49 -50.37 9.91
CA ARG A 114 -25.80 -51.64 10.22
C ARG A 114 -25.48 -51.72 11.71
N PRO A 115 -26.22 -52.52 12.50
CA PRO A 115 -26.09 -52.58 13.95
C PRO A 115 -24.66 -52.80 14.45
N GLU A 116 -23.91 -53.72 13.83
CA GLU A 116 -22.54 -54.04 14.23
C GLU A 116 -21.59 -52.85 14.05
N LYS A 117 -21.75 -52.10 12.95
CA LYS A 117 -20.92 -50.91 12.68
C LYS A 117 -21.26 -49.75 13.61
N GLY A 118 -22.53 -49.62 14.00
CA GLY A 118 -22.97 -48.62 14.97
C GLY A 118 -22.34 -48.85 16.35
N ILE A 119 -22.39 -50.09 16.84
CA ILE A 119 -21.74 -50.46 18.11
C ILE A 119 -20.22 -50.26 18.03
N GLN A 120 -19.56 -50.77 16.98
CA GLN A 120 -18.12 -50.58 16.79
C GLN A 120 -17.72 -49.10 16.78
N TYR A 121 -18.48 -48.26 16.06
CA TYR A 121 -18.21 -46.82 16.00
C TYR A 121 -18.29 -46.16 17.38
N LEU A 122 -19.28 -46.54 18.19
CA LEU A 122 -19.44 -46.03 19.55
C LEU A 122 -18.33 -46.50 20.48
N GLN A 123 -17.80 -47.72 20.30
CA GLN A 123 -16.63 -48.22 21.04
C GLN A 123 -15.34 -47.49 20.64
N GLU A 124 -15.10 -47.31 19.35
CA GLU A 124 -13.93 -46.59 18.81
C GLU A 124 -13.86 -45.13 19.30
N HIS A 125 -15.02 -44.48 19.48
CA HIS A 125 -15.12 -43.10 19.94
C HIS A 125 -15.32 -42.96 21.46
N GLY A 126 -15.17 -44.07 22.21
CA GLY A 126 -15.23 -44.07 23.67
C GLY A 126 -16.60 -43.71 24.27
N ILE A 127 -17.69 -43.90 23.51
CA ILE A 127 -19.07 -43.79 23.99
C ILE A 127 -19.53 -45.11 24.63
N LEU A 128 -19.09 -46.24 24.08
CA LEU A 128 -19.18 -47.56 24.68
C LEU A 128 -17.78 -48.03 25.08
N ASN A 129 -17.70 -49.03 25.96
CA ASN A 129 -16.44 -49.64 26.38
C ASN A 129 -15.73 -50.25 25.16
N ALA A 130 -14.40 -50.13 25.12
CA ALA A 130 -13.59 -50.67 24.02
C ALA A 130 -13.76 -52.19 23.89
N GLU A 131 -13.96 -52.88 25.01
CA GLU A 131 -14.39 -54.28 25.06
C GLU A 131 -15.92 -54.36 25.10
N LEU A 132 -16.49 -55.39 24.46
CA LEU A 132 -17.94 -55.57 24.38
C LEU A 132 -18.52 -55.95 25.75
N ASP A 133 -19.14 -54.99 26.43
CA ASP A 133 -19.93 -55.21 27.65
C ASP A 133 -21.41 -55.46 27.29
N PRO A 134 -21.94 -56.68 27.52
CA PRO A 134 -23.30 -57.04 27.13
C PRO A 134 -24.39 -56.21 27.82
N MET A 135 -24.18 -55.80 29.08
CA MET A 135 -25.15 -55.00 29.83
C MET A 135 -25.16 -53.55 29.33
N GLN A 136 -23.98 -53.00 29.05
CA GLN A 136 -23.87 -51.66 28.47
C GLN A 136 -24.56 -51.58 27.09
N VAL A 137 -24.37 -52.59 26.24
CA VAL A 137 -25.06 -52.66 24.94
C VAL A 137 -26.57 -52.86 25.11
N ALA A 138 -27.02 -53.69 26.06
CA ALA A 138 -28.43 -53.87 26.36
C ALA A 138 -29.11 -52.55 26.75
N LEU A 139 -28.48 -51.76 27.63
CA LEU A 139 -28.99 -50.45 28.05
C LEU A 139 -28.98 -49.44 26.90
N PHE A 140 -28.02 -49.52 25.96
CA PHE A 140 -27.96 -48.67 24.77
C PHE A 140 -29.21 -48.88 23.91
N LEU A 141 -29.52 -50.15 23.65
CA LEU A 141 -30.62 -50.56 22.80
C LEU A 141 -31.98 -50.16 23.38
N ARG A 142 -32.10 -50.21 24.71
CA ARG A 142 -33.34 -49.86 25.41
C ARG A 142 -33.54 -48.35 25.52
N GLU A 143 -32.52 -47.63 25.98
CA GLU A 143 -32.65 -46.23 26.41
C GLU A 143 -32.51 -45.22 25.26
N ASN A 144 -31.96 -45.61 24.11
CA ASN A 144 -31.78 -44.69 22.98
C ASN A 144 -33.04 -44.62 22.08
N PRO A 145 -33.82 -43.51 22.12
CA PRO A 145 -35.05 -43.40 21.34
C PRO A 145 -34.82 -43.24 19.83
N GLY A 146 -33.60 -42.91 19.41
CA GLY A 146 -33.26 -42.72 17.99
C GLY A 146 -32.97 -44.01 17.22
N LEU A 147 -32.93 -45.16 17.91
CA LEU A 147 -32.68 -46.46 17.28
C LEU A 147 -33.93 -47.00 16.59
N ASP A 148 -33.73 -47.57 15.40
CA ASP A 148 -34.75 -48.28 14.67
C ASP A 148 -35.12 -49.57 15.43
N LYS A 149 -36.39 -49.63 15.84
CA LYS A 149 -36.98 -50.71 16.62
C LYS A 149 -36.89 -52.06 15.91
N LYS A 150 -36.94 -52.07 14.58
CA LYS A 150 -36.72 -53.28 13.78
C LYS A 150 -35.27 -53.77 13.89
N MET A 151 -34.32 -52.85 13.77
CA MET A 151 -32.89 -53.16 13.83
C MET A 151 -32.47 -53.66 15.21
N ILE A 152 -33.09 -53.15 16.29
CA ILE A 152 -32.90 -53.69 17.65
C ILE A 152 -33.31 -55.17 17.69
N GLY A 153 -34.51 -55.51 17.21
CA GLY A 153 -35.04 -56.87 17.22
C GLY A 153 -34.19 -57.85 16.41
N GLU A 154 -33.75 -57.44 15.22
CA GLU A 154 -32.82 -58.22 14.39
C GLU A 154 -31.46 -58.40 15.07
N TYR A 155 -30.94 -57.37 15.76
CA TYR A 155 -29.65 -57.44 16.43
C TYR A 155 -29.65 -58.34 17.65
N ILE A 156 -30.59 -58.17 18.60
CA ILE A 156 -30.63 -58.98 19.83
C ILE A 156 -30.84 -60.48 19.55
N SER A 157 -31.49 -60.81 18.43
CA SER A 157 -31.84 -62.19 18.06
C SER A 157 -30.75 -62.90 17.23
N LYS A 158 -29.65 -62.22 16.88
CA LYS A 158 -28.54 -62.86 16.15
C LYS A 158 -27.78 -63.80 17.07
N LYS A 159 -27.46 -65.00 16.54
CA LYS A 159 -26.69 -66.04 17.25
C LYS A 159 -25.47 -65.50 17.99
N LYS A 160 -24.64 -64.68 17.34
CA LYS A 160 -23.44 -64.05 17.95
C LYS A 160 -23.75 -63.23 19.20
N ASN A 161 -24.87 -62.51 19.22
CA ASN A 161 -25.27 -61.63 20.32
C ASN A 161 -25.96 -62.40 21.46
N VAL A 162 -26.60 -63.52 21.13
CA VAL A 162 -27.09 -64.51 22.11
C VAL A 162 -25.90 -65.18 22.80
N ASP A 163 -24.90 -65.64 22.03
CA ASP A 163 -23.65 -66.22 22.55
C ASP A 163 -22.89 -65.21 23.43
N SER A 164 -22.97 -63.92 23.08
CA SER A 164 -22.39 -62.81 23.84
C SER A 164 -23.27 -62.32 25.01
N LYS A 165 -24.36 -63.04 25.34
CA LYS A 165 -25.30 -62.72 26.43
C LYS A 165 -26.02 -61.37 26.34
N ILE A 166 -26.03 -60.70 25.18
CA ILE A 166 -26.68 -59.38 25.01
C ILE A 166 -28.21 -59.52 25.16
N LEU A 167 -28.82 -60.57 24.58
CA LEU A 167 -30.27 -60.79 24.70
C LEU A 167 -30.71 -61.00 26.15
N ILE A 168 -29.95 -61.79 26.92
CA ILE A 168 -30.24 -62.06 28.33
C ILE A 168 -30.15 -60.75 29.12
N ASN A 169 -29.06 -59.99 28.98
CA ASN A 169 -28.91 -58.71 29.67
C ASN A 169 -29.96 -57.66 29.22
N PHE A 170 -30.42 -57.72 27.96
CA PHE A 170 -31.49 -56.87 27.46
C PHE A 170 -32.81 -57.17 28.19
N VAL A 171 -33.17 -58.43 28.34
CA VAL A 171 -34.35 -58.86 29.10
C VAL A 171 -34.20 -58.53 30.59
N ASP A 172 -33.04 -58.83 31.17
CA ASP A 172 -32.75 -58.57 32.60
C ASP A 172 -32.82 -57.08 32.95
N SER A 173 -32.63 -56.20 31.96
CA SER A 173 -32.76 -54.76 32.18
C SER A 173 -34.20 -54.34 32.54
N PHE A 174 -35.22 -55.10 32.15
CA PHE A 174 -36.61 -54.77 32.42
C PHE A 174 -37.02 -55.15 33.85
N ASP A 175 -37.81 -54.27 34.47
CA ASP A 175 -38.46 -54.54 35.75
C ASP A 175 -39.91 -54.96 35.52
N PHE A 176 -40.18 -56.25 35.76
CA PHE A 176 -41.50 -56.83 35.62
C PHE A 176 -42.16 -57.14 36.98
N THR A 177 -41.59 -56.68 38.09
CA THR A 177 -42.13 -56.98 39.42
C THR A 177 -43.55 -56.45 39.59
N GLY A 178 -44.47 -57.34 40.00
CA GLY A 178 -45.87 -57.01 40.25
C GLY A 178 -46.70 -56.75 38.99
N LEU A 179 -46.15 -56.96 37.78
CA LEU A 179 -46.86 -56.77 36.52
C LEU A 179 -47.49 -58.08 36.03
N ARG A 180 -48.72 -58.02 35.54
CA ARG A 180 -49.32 -59.15 34.80
C ARG A 180 -48.59 -59.40 33.49
N VAL A 181 -48.67 -60.64 32.99
CA VAL A 181 -47.98 -61.06 31.74
C VAL A 181 -48.28 -60.12 30.57
N ASP A 182 -49.53 -59.70 30.39
CA ASP A 182 -49.93 -58.79 29.31
C ASP A 182 -49.31 -57.39 29.46
N GLN A 183 -49.19 -56.89 30.69
CA GLN A 183 -48.61 -55.57 30.98
C GLN A 183 -47.09 -55.59 30.81
N ALA A 184 -46.43 -56.62 31.34
CA ALA A 184 -44.99 -56.84 31.16
C ALA A 184 -44.62 -57.01 29.68
N LEU A 185 -45.45 -57.75 28.92
CA LEU A 185 -45.23 -57.96 27.50
C LEU A 185 -45.40 -56.66 26.68
N ARG A 186 -46.35 -55.79 27.04
CA ARG A 186 -46.48 -54.45 26.43
C ARG A 186 -45.22 -53.61 26.67
N LEU A 187 -44.72 -53.56 27.91
CA LEU A 187 -43.51 -52.83 28.27
C LEU A 187 -42.30 -53.34 27.48
N TYR A 188 -42.17 -54.66 27.35
CA TYR A 188 -41.09 -55.29 26.61
C TYR A 188 -41.13 -54.97 25.11
N LEU A 189 -42.31 -55.14 24.48
CA LEU A 189 -42.52 -54.93 23.05
C LEU A 189 -42.60 -53.46 22.62
N GLU A 190 -42.67 -52.51 23.55
CA GLU A 190 -42.54 -51.07 23.25
C GLU A 190 -41.11 -50.73 22.78
N THR A 191 -40.11 -51.51 23.19
CA THR A 191 -38.69 -51.16 23.00
C THR A 191 -38.07 -51.68 21.71
N PHE A 192 -38.63 -52.71 21.06
CA PHE A 192 -38.14 -53.30 19.81
C PHE A 192 -39.27 -54.00 19.04
N ARG A 193 -39.03 -54.32 17.76
CA ARG A 193 -39.96 -55.10 16.93
C ARG A 193 -39.59 -56.57 16.95
N LEU A 194 -40.59 -57.43 17.17
CA LEU A 194 -40.38 -58.88 17.09
C LEU A 194 -39.81 -59.28 15.71
N PRO A 195 -38.80 -60.17 15.67
CA PRO A 195 -38.30 -60.73 14.43
C PRO A 195 -39.41 -61.43 13.62
N GLY A 196 -39.30 -61.45 12.29
CA GLY A 196 -40.30 -62.13 11.45
C GLY A 196 -40.15 -63.65 11.39
N GLU A 197 -38.98 -64.19 11.77
CA GLU A 197 -38.70 -65.61 11.75
C GLU A 197 -39.24 -66.28 13.02
N ALA A 198 -40.12 -67.28 12.86
CA ALA A 198 -40.74 -67.99 13.99
C ALA A 198 -39.72 -68.50 15.04
N PRO A 199 -38.57 -69.12 14.67
CA PRO A 199 -37.58 -69.54 15.67
C PRO A 199 -37.01 -68.39 16.51
N LEU A 200 -36.88 -67.19 15.94
CA LEU A 200 -36.36 -66.02 16.65
C LEU A 200 -37.40 -65.41 17.59
N ILE A 201 -38.69 -65.44 17.22
CA ILE A 201 -39.78 -65.04 18.12
C ILE A 201 -39.80 -65.95 19.35
N PHE A 202 -39.68 -67.26 19.15
CA PHE A 202 -39.62 -68.24 20.25
C PHE A 202 -38.46 -67.93 21.19
N LEU A 203 -37.25 -67.73 20.64
CA LEU A 203 -36.06 -67.41 21.43
C LEU A 203 -36.23 -66.18 22.33
N VAL A 204 -36.75 -65.08 21.76
CA VAL A 204 -36.91 -63.81 22.49
C VAL A 204 -37.97 -63.92 23.58
N LEU A 205 -39.06 -64.66 23.32
CA LEU A 205 -40.13 -64.86 24.29
C LEU A 205 -39.76 -65.85 25.39
N GLU A 206 -38.94 -66.87 25.09
CA GLU A 206 -38.46 -67.83 26.10
C GLU A 206 -37.67 -67.11 27.20
N HIS A 207 -36.74 -66.23 26.82
CA HIS A 207 -36.00 -65.40 27.78
C HIS A 207 -36.91 -64.42 28.54
N PHE A 208 -37.87 -63.77 27.86
CA PHE A 208 -38.85 -62.91 28.52
C PHE A 208 -39.65 -63.66 29.60
N SER A 209 -40.14 -64.86 29.26
CA SER A 209 -40.97 -65.66 30.14
C SER A 209 -40.18 -66.21 31.32
N ASP A 210 -38.92 -66.60 31.14
CA ASP A 210 -38.03 -67.02 32.23
C ASP A 210 -37.81 -65.87 33.23
N HIS A 211 -37.52 -64.67 32.73
CA HIS A 211 -37.30 -63.48 33.58
C HIS A 211 -38.56 -63.03 34.30
N TRP A 212 -39.69 -62.91 33.58
CA TRP A 212 -40.98 -62.53 34.17
C TRP A 212 -41.43 -63.52 35.25
N HIS A 213 -41.24 -64.83 35.03
CA HIS A 213 -41.63 -65.88 35.97
C HIS A 213 -40.83 -65.78 37.28
N LYS A 214 -39.51 -65.63 37.18
CA LYS A 214 -38.60 -65.49 38.33
C LYS A 214 -38.86 -64.23 39.14
N GLN A 215 -39.08 -63.08 38.50
CA GLN A 215 -39.33 -61.81 39.20
C GLN A 215 -40.67 -61.77 39.93
N ASN A 216 -41.66 -62.56 39.49
CA ASN A 216 -43.01 -62.56 40.07
C ASN A 216 -43.27 -63.74 41.01
N GLN A 217 -42.21 -64.33 41.58
CA GLN A 217 -42.29 -65.43 42.56
C GLN A 217 -42.92 -66.72 41.99
N ASP A 218 -42.62 -67.04 40.73
CA ASP A 218 -43.05 -68.27 40.05
C ASP A 218 -44.58 -68.49 40.09
N PRO A 219 -45.39 -67.56 39.53
CA PRO A 219 -46.86 -67.57 39.67
C PRO A 219 -47.56 -68.70 38.88
N PHE A 220 -46.83 -69.44 38.04
CA PHE A 220 -47.33 -70.54 37.20
C PHE A 220 -46.59 -71.85 37.51
N ALA A 221 -47.04 -72.98 36.95
CA ALA A 221 -46.44 -74.28 37.24
C ALA A 221 -44.99 -74.42 36.73
N ASN A 222 -44.64 -73.73 35.65
CA ASN A 222 -43.29 -73.69 35.07
C ASN A 222 -43.13 -72.51 34.10
N VAL A 223 -41.88 -72.25 33.67
CA VAL A 223 -41.55 -71.22 32.66
C VAL A 223 -42.24 -71.49 31.31
N ASP A 224 -42.43 -72.76 30.93
CA ASP A 224 -43.13 -73.14 29.69
C ASP A 224 -44.60 -72.67 29.68
N ALA A 225 -45.28 -72.69 30.83
CA ALA A 225 -46.62 -72.13 30.98
C ALA A 225 -46.63 -70.61 30.77
N ALA A 226 -45.65 -69.88 31.33
CA ALA A 226 -45.49 -68.43 31.11
C ALA A 226 -45.23 -68.11 29.63
N PHE A 227 -44.39 -68.91 28.97
CA PHE A 227 -44.07 -68.81 27.54
C PHE A 227 -45.30 -69.04 26.66
N ARG A 228 -46.03 -70.14 26.88
CA ARG A 228 -47.25 -70.47 26.13
C ARG A 228 -48.30 -69.37 26.27
N LEU A 229 -48.47 -68.82 27.46
CA LEU A 229 -49.40 -67.72 27.71
C LEU A 229 -48.96 -66.43 27.00
N ALA A 230 -47.68 -66.04 27.09
CA ALA A 230 -47.15 -64.87 26.39
C ALA A 230 -47.30 -65.00 24.86
N TYR A 231 -47.03 -66.19 24.30
CA TYR A 231 -47.23 -66.47 22.88
C TYR A 231 -48.72 -66.43 22.48
N ALA A 232 -49.60 -66.97 23.32
CA ALA A 232 -51.05 -66.89 23.12
C ALA A 232 -51.58 -65.46 23.16
N ILE A 233 -51.01 -64.59 24.00
CA ILE A 233 -51.34 -63.16 24.05
C ILE A 233 -50.96 -62.46 22.74
N ILE A 234 -49.81 -62.78 22.14
CA ILE A 234 -49.39 -62.23 20.84
C ILE A 234 -50.33 -62.68 19.73
N MET A 235 -50.70 -63.97 19.71
CA MET A 235 -51.68 -64.51 18.75
C MET A 235 -53.06 -63.87 18.93
N LEU A 236 -53.50 -63.68 20.17
CA LEU A 236 -54.74 -62.97 20.49
C LEU A 236 -54.68 -61.53 19.99
N ASN A 237 -53.58 -60.80 20.19
CA ASN A 237 -53.43 -59.43 19.69
C ASN A 237 -53.53 -59.37 18.15
N MET A 238 -52.88 -60.31 17.46
CA MET A 238 -52.95 -60.43 16.00
C MET A 238 -54.38 -60.75 15.53
N ASP A 239 -55.08 -61.67 16.19
CA ASP A 239 -56.46 -62.05 15.87
C ASP A 239 -57.46 -60.90 16.12
N GLN A 240 -57.36 -60.23 17.27
CA GLN A 240 -58.29 -59.17 17.67
C GLN A 240 -58.12 -57.87 16.88
N HIS A 241 -56.94 -57.59 16.30
CA HIS A 241 -56.64 -56.27 15.73
C HIS A 241 -56.20 -56.27 14.26
N ASN A 242 -55.70 -57.38 13.71
CA ASN A 242 -55.28 -57.41 12.31
C ASN A 242 -56.48 -57.39 11.35
N SER A 243 -56.56 -56.36 10.51
CA SER A 243 -57.62 -56.18 9.51
C SER A 243 -57.70 -57.28 8.46
N ASN A 244 -56.58 -57.91 8.10
CA ASN A 244 -56.57 -59.07 7.19
C ASN A 244 -57.11 -60.33 7.88
N ALA A 245 -56.82 -60.53 9.17
CA ALA A 245 -57.35 -61.65 9.95
C ALA A 245 -58.87 -61.52 10.13
N LYS A 246 -59.37 -60.32 10.46
CA LYS A 246 -60.80 -60.01 10.58
C LYS A 246 -61.61 -60.23 9.30
N ARG A 247 -60.97 -60.19 8.12
CA ARG A 247 -61.63 -60.47 6.83
C ARG A 247 -61.74 -61.95 6.52
N LEU A 248 -60.89 -62.79 7.14
CA LEU A 248 -60.79 -64.22 6.86
C LEU A 248 -61.46 -65.08 7.94
N ASN A 249 -61.45 -64.63 9.20
CA ASN A 249 -61.94 -65.40 10.35
C ASN A 249 -62.77 -64.54 11.31
N VAL A 250 -63.65 -65.19 12.08
CA VAL A 250 -64.35 -64.58 13.23
C VAL A 250 -63.33 -64.42 14.38
N PRO A 251 -63.17 -63.22 14.96
CA PRO A 251 -62.25 -63.01 16.08
C PRO A 251 -62.60 -63.91 17.26
N MET A 252 -61.56 -64.45 17.91
CA MET A 252 -61.64 -65.35 19.05
C MET A 252 -62.44 -64.72 20.20
N THR A 253 -63.39 -65.46 20.76
CA THR A 253 -64.13 -65.02 21.96
C THR A 253 -63.34 -65.30 23.24
N LEU A 254 -63.78 -64.75 24.37
CA LEU A 254 -63.20 -65.08 25.69
C LEU A 254 -63.24 -66.59 25.94
N GLU A 255 -64.36 -67.24 25.60
CA GLU A 255 -64.55 -68.68 25.78
C GLU A 255 -63.58 -69.49 24.92
N ASP A 256 -63.35 -69.06 23.68
CA ASP A 256 -62.37 -69.68 22.78
C ASP A 256 -60.94 -69.51 23.28
N PHE A 257 -60.59 -68.33 23.80
CA PHE A 257 -59.26 -68.05 24.37
C PHE A 257 -58.97 -68.92 25.60
N THR A 258 -59.93 -69.01 26.52
CA THR A 258 -59.84 -69.89 27.69
C THR A 258 -59.75 -71.36 27.28
N LYS A 259 -60.55 -71.80 26.30
CA LYS A 259 -60.52 -73.19 25.81
C LYS A 259 -59.17 -73.55 25.18
N ASN A 260 -58.56 -72.64 24.44
CA ASN A 260 -57.26 -72.84 23.80
C ASN A 260 -56.10 -72.93 24.80
N LEU A 261 -56.27 -72.38 26.01
CA LEU A 261 -55.25 -72.39 27.07
C LEU A 261 -55.45 -73.51 28.11
N ARG A 262 -56.47 -74.35 27.94
CA ARG A 262 -56.80 -75.42 28.89
C ARG A 262 -55.67 -76.45 29.02
N GLY A 263 -55.28 -76.78 30.24
CA GLY A 263 -54.20 -77.75 30.55
C GLY A 263 -52.78 -77.28 30.22
N LEU A 264 -52.59 -76.02 29.82
CA LEU A 264 -51.27 -75.49 29.44
C LEU A 264 -50.46 -74.92 30.62
N ASN A 265 -50.99 -74.96 31.85
CA ASN A 265 -50.28 -74.57 33.07
C ASN A 265 -49.71 -75.81 33.78
N GLY A 266 -48.74 -76.50 33.16
CA GLY A 266 -48.14 -77.71 33.73
C GLY A 266 -49.10 -78.90 33.87
N GLY A 267 -50.17 -78.94 33.08
CA GLY A 267 -51.25 -79.94 33.16
C GLY A 267 -52.54 -79.42 33.80
N GLU A 268 -52.48 -78.27 34.50
CA GLU A 268 -53.63 -77.58 35.09
C GLU A 268 -54.10 -76.40 34.22
N ASP A 269 -55.21 -75.77 34.62
CA ASP A 269 -55.75 -74.56 33.99
C ASP A 269 -55.15 -73.29 34.61
N PHE A 270 -55.05 -72.21 33.84
CA PHE A 270 -54.71 -70.88 34.37
C PHE A 270 -55.90 -70.28 35.13
N ASP A 271 -55.63 -69.30 36.01
CA ASP A 271 -56.68 -68.55 36.69
C ASP A 271 -57.61 -67.86 35.68
N GLN A 272 -58.90 -68.17 35.78
CA GLN A 272 -59.95 -67.72 34.86
C GLN A 272 -60.20 -66.23 34.95
N GLU A 273 -60.07 -65.64 36.15
CA GLU A 273 -60.25 -64.20 36.33
C GLU A 273 -59.09 -63.43 35.66
N MET A 274 -57.86 -63.90 35.85
CA MET A 274 -56.68 -63.36 35.17
C MET A 274 -56.79 -63.49 33.64
N LEU A 275 -57.19 -64.64 33.09
CA LEU A 275 -57.38 -64.81 31.65
C LEU A 275 -58.44 -63.84 31.09
N ALA A 276 -59.52 -63.60 31.84
CA ALA A 276 -60.53 -62.62 31.46
C ALA A 276 -60.02 -61.18 31.49
N GLN A 277 -59.19 -60.82 32.48
CA GLN A 277 -58.53 -59.52 32.54
C GLN A 277 -57.58 -59.33 31.35
N VAL A 278 -56.75 -60.34 31.05
CA VAL A 278 -55.83 -60.34 29.90
C VAL A 278 -56.60 -60.19 28.58
N PHE A 279 -57.63 -61.01 28.36
CA PHE A 279 -58.42 -60.96 27.12
C PHE A 279 -59.06 -59.58 26.91
N ASN A 280 -59.71 -59.03 27.94
CA ASN A 280 -60.34 -57.72 27.85
C ASN A 280 -59.31 -56.59 27.68
N ALA A 281 -58.14 -56.69 28.31
CA ALA A 281 -57.06 -55.73 28.12
C ALA A 281 -56.54 -55.74 26.68
N ILE A 282 -56.28 -56.92 26.09
CA ILE A 282 -55.84 -57.03 24.69
C ILE A 282 -56.94 -56.57 23.74
N LYS A 283 -58.20 -56.98 23.93
CA LYS A 283 -59.32 -56.62 23.05
C LYS A 283 -59.59 -55.11 23.03
N ASN A 284 -59.52 -54.45 24.19
CA ASN A 284 -59.82 -53.02 24.30
C ASN A 284 -58.63 -52.13 23.94
N GLU A 285 -57.41 -52.61 24.17
CA GLU A 285 -56.18 -51.85 23.92
C GLU A 285 -55.22 -52.72 23.12
N GLU A 286 -55.08 -52.46 21.82
CA GLU A 286 -54.12 -53.17 20.97
C GLU A 286 -52.68 -52.97 21.48
N ILE A 287 -51.85 -54.02 21.44
CA ILE A 287 -50.41 -53.89 21.59
C ILE A 287 -49.87 -53.30 20.27
N VAL A 288 -49.94 -51.97 20.16
CA VAL A 288 -49.44 -51.21 19.00
C VAL A 288 -48.04 -50.69 19.29
N MET A 289 -47.15 -50.76 18.31
CA MET A 289 -45.90 -50.01 18.33
C MET A 289 -46.15 -48.56 17.88
N PRO A 290 -46.14 -47.57 18.78
CA PRO A 290 -46.59 -46.21 18.43
C PRO A 290 -45.62 -45.48 17.48
N ALA A 291 -44.35 -45.91 17.42
CA ALA A 291 -43.32 -45.36 16.53
C ALA A 291 -43.59 -45.62 15.04
N GLU A 292 -44.41 -46.61 14.70
CA GLU A 292 -44.75 -46.99 13.31
C GLU A 292 -46.03 -46.33 12.79
N GLN A 293 -46.73 -45.59 13.66
CA GLN A 293 -47.95 -44.87 13.31
C GLN A 293 -47.62 -43.46 12.77
N THR A 294 -48.54 -42.88 12.01
CA THR A 294 -48.41 -41.50 11.47
C THR A 294 -49.48 -40.58 12.06
N GLY A 295 -49.20 -39.29 12.15
CA GLY A 295 -50.13 -38.28 12.67
C GLY A 295 -50.29 -38.31 14.19
N LEU A 296 -51.47 -37.93 14.68
CA LEU A 296 -51.78 -37.68 16.10
C LEU A 296 -51.42 -38.84 17.05
N VAL A 297 -51.49 -40.10 16.60
CA VAL A 297 -51.15 -41.26 17.46
C VAL A 297 -49.67 -41.27 17.82
N ARG A 298 -48.80 -41.04 16.82
CA ARG A 298 -47.36 -40.92 17.02
C ARG A 298 -47.01 -39.65 17.79
N GLU A 299 -47.66 -38.53 17.49
CA GLU A 299 -47.44 -37.26 18.19
C GLU A 299 -47.81 -37.35 19.68
N ASN A 300 -48.98 -37.92 20.01
CA ASN A 300 -49.40 -38.13 21.39
C ASN A 300 -48.46 -39.09 22.14
N TYR A 301 -47.95 -40.12 21.46
CA TYR A 301 -46.96 -41.01 22.03
C TYR A 301 -45.64 -40.28 22.32
N GLN A 302 -45.09 -39.58 21.32
CA GLN A 302 -43.86 -38.79 21.48
C GLN A 302 -44.01 -37.73 22.57
N TRP A 303 -45.20 -37.12 22.70
CA TRP A 303 -45.53 -36.20 23.77
C TRP A 303 -45.54 -36.89 25.15
N LYS A 304 -46.20 -38.05 25.29
CA LYS A 304 -46.15 -38.82 26.54
C LYS A 304 -44.73 -39.28 26.89
N VAL A 305 -43.92 -39.66 25.91
CA VAL A 305 -42.49 -39.97 26.09
C VAL A 305 -41.73 -38.73 26.56
N LEU A 306 -41.98 -37.57 25.95
CA LEU A 306 -41.37 -36.30 26.35
C LEU A 306 -41.78 -35.91 27.77
N LEU A 307 -43.05 -36.05 28.14
CA LEU A 307 -43.56 -35.78 29.50
C LEU A 307 -42.92 -36.71 30.52
N ARG A 308 -42.92 -38.02 30.26
CA ARG A 308 -42.24 -39.00 31.14
C ARG A 308 -40.76 -38.67 31.30
N ARG A 309 -40.09 -38.27 30.21
CA ARG A 309 -38.70 -37.80 30.26
C ARG A 309 -38.55 -36.49 31.02
N GLY A 310 -39.53 -35.59 30.90
CA GLY A 310 -39.61 -34.34 31.67
C GLY A 310 -39.76 -34.57 33.17
N ASP A 311 -40.41 -35.66 33.57
CA ASP A 311 -40.54 -36.09 34.97
C ASP A 311 -39.27 -36.79 35.49
N THR A 312 -38.38 -37.24 34.60
CA THR A 312 -37.06 -37.73 34.98
C THR A 312 -36.07 -36.59 35.21
N HIS A 313 -34.87 -36.90 35.72
CA HIS A 313 -33.77 -35.95 35.91
C HIS A 313 -33.29 -35.26 34.62
N ASP A 314 -33.72 -35.74 33.44
CA ASP A 314 -33.48 -35.13 32.12
C ASP A 314 -34.34 -33.86 31.89
N GLY A 315 -35.46 -33.69 32.61
CA GLY A 315 -36.35 -32.53 32.49
C GLY A 315 -35.92 -31.30 33.30
N HIS A 316 -34.86 -31.42 34.10
CA HIS A 316 -34.36 -30.32 34.93
C HIS A 316 -33.46 -29.38 34.12
N PHE A 317 -33.95 -28.16 33.89
CA PHE A 317 -33.16 -27.09 33.25
C PHE A 317 -32.33 -26.34 34.28
N HIS A 318 -31.07 -26.07 33.95
CA HIS A 318 -30.19 -25.18 34.71
C HIS A 318 -30.25 -23.79 34.09
N TYR A 319 -30.62 -22.79 34.88
CA TYR A 319 -30.54 -21.40 34.47
C TYR A 319 -29.08 -20.95 34.56
N VAL A 320 -28.50 -20.55 33.43
CA VAL A 320 -27.17 -19.94 33.39
C VAL A 320 -27.35 -18.43 33.18
N HIS A 321 -26.73 -17.64 34.04
CA HIS A 321 -26.82 -16.18 34.05
C HIS A 321 -25.64 -15.49 33.34
N ASP A 322 -24.74 -16.26 32.73
CA ASP A 322 -23.48 -15.75 32.16
C ASP A 322 -23.49 -15.68 30.63
N ALA A 323 -22.70 -14.76 30.06
CA ALA A 323 -22.59 -14.49 28.63
C ALA A 323 -21.85 -15.58 27.83
N SER A 324 -21.36 -16.62 28.52
CA SER A 324 -20.58 -17.74 27.98
C SER A 324 -21.22 -18.45 26.75
N TYR A 325 -22.53 -18.31 26.54
CA TYR A 325 -23.27 -19.00 25.45
C TYR A 325 -23.86 -18.04 24.42
N ASP A 326 -23.66 -16.74 24.58
CA ASP A 326 -24.33 -15.71 23.78
C ASP A 326 -23.96 -15.82 22.30
N VAL A 327 -22.71 -16.14 21.98
CA VAL A 327 -22.25 -16.37 20.59
C VAL A 327 -22.99 -17.53 19.94
N GLU A 328 -23.13 -18.64 20.67
CA GLU A 328 -23.78 -19.85 20.16
C GLU A 328 -25.27 -19.63 19.95
N ILE A 329 -25.92 -18.94 20.88
CA ILE A 329 -27.33 -18.55 20.78
C ILE A 329 -27.51 -17.61 19.59
N PHE A 330 -26.64 -16.60 19.44
CA PHE A 330 -26.68 -15.69 18.31
C PHE A 330 -26.55 -16.42 16.98
N ASN A 331 -25.58 -17.33 16.83
CA ASN A 331 -25.40 -18.14 15.62
C ASN A 331 -26.64 -18.95 15.24
N ILE A 332 -27.42 -19.42 16.22
CA ILE A 332 -28.67 -20.15 15.96
C ILE A 332 -29.77 -19.20 15.46
N VAL A 333 -29.92 -18.02 16.06
CA VAL A 333 -31.02 -17.10 15.75
C VAL A 333 -30.71 -16.14 14.61
N TRP A 334 -29.44 -15.92 14.29
CA TRP A 334 -28.94 -14.88 13.38
C TRP A 334 -29.61 -14.90 12.01
N GLY A 335 -29.61 -16.04 11.31
CA GLY A 335 -30.19 -16.13 9.96
C GLY A 335 -31.70 -15.84 9.92
N ALA A 336 -32.44 -16.32 10.92
CA ALA A 336 -33.86 -16.03 11.07
C ALA A 336 -34.10 -14.56 11.45
N SER A 337 -33.25 -14.00 12.30
CA SER A 337 -33.30 -12.59 12.70
C SER A 337 -33.05 -11.66 11.52
N LEU A 338 -31.98 -11.87 10.76
CA LEU A 338 -31.66 -11.06 9.57
C LEU A 338 -32.80 -11.10 8.55
N SER A 339 -33.35 -12.29 8.29
CA SER A 339 -34.48 -12.46 7.36
C SER A 339 -35.74 -11.72 7.84
N ALA A 340 -36.06 -11.84 9.13
CA ALA A 340 -37.22 -11.17 9.73
C ALA A 340 -37.05 -9.64 9.73
N LEU A 341 -35.86 -9.14 10.08
CA LEU A 341 -35.54 -7.71 10.04
C LEU A 341 -35.66 -7.18 8.61
N SER A 342 -35.10 -7.88 7.63
CA SER A 342 -35.18 -7.51 6.22
C SER A 342 -36.61 -7.41 5.72
N PHE A 343 -37.42 -8.44 5.98
CA PHE A 343 -38.83 -8.47 5.58
C PHE A 343 -39.63 -7.34 6.23
N MET A 344 -39.42 -7.10 7.53
CA MET A 344 -40.12 -6.04 8.26
C MET A 344 -39.71 -4.65 7.78
N PHE A 345 -38.43 -4.43 7.46
CA PHE A 345 -37.98 -3.16 6.90
C PHE A 345 -38.66 -2.88 5.56
N ASP A 346 -38.67 -3.87 4.65
CA ASP A 346 -39.32 -3.78 3.34
C ASP A 346 -40.82 -3.45 3.48
N LYS A 347 -41.54 -4.13 4.37
CA LYS A 347 -43.01 -3.99 4.54
C LYS A 347 -43.48 -2.87 5.46
N SER A 348 -42.61 -2.28 6.28
CA SER A 348 -42.96 -1.20 7.19
C SER A 348 -43.47 0.07 6.48
N THR A 349 -44.21 0.94 7.17
CA THR A 349 -44.55 2.30 6.71
C THR A 349 -43.44 3.30 7.11
N GLU A 350 -43.53 4.57 6.66
CA GLU A 350 -42.49 5.57 6.90
C GLU A 350 -42.15 5.85 8.38
N THR A 351 -43.01 5.46 9.32
CA THR A 351 -42.81 5.63 10.77
C THR A 351 -42.49 4.32 11.50
N GLY A 352 -42.56 3.16 10.82
CA GLY A 352 -42.48 1.84 11.44
C GLY A 352 -41.10 1.16 11.39
N TYR A 353 -40.18 1.62 10.54
CA TYR A 353 -38.88 0.94 10.33
C TYR A 353 -37.84 1.20 11.44
N GLN A 354 -38.06 2.17 12.33
CA GLN A 354 -37.07 2.55 13.36
C GLN A 354 -36.71 1.39 14.30
N LYS A 355 -37.71 0.61 14.72
CA LYS A 355 -37.48 -0.59 15.56
C LYS A 355 -36.65 -1.65 14.83
N THR A 356 -36.84 -1.76 13.51
CA THR A 356 -36.09 -2.69 12.66
C THR A 356 -34.65 -2.23 12.49
N LEU A 357 -34.41 -0.93 12.25
CA LEU A 357 -33.07 -0.35 12.19
C LEU A 357 -32.32 -0.50 13.52
N ALA A 358 -33.00 -0.30 14.66
CA ALA A 358 -32.41 -0.58 15.96
C ALA A 358 -32.01 -2.06 16.12
N GLY A 359 -32.84 -2.99 15.61
CA GLY A 359 -32.49 -4.41 15.56
C GLY A 359 -31.26 -4.72 14.71
N PHE A 360 -31.12 -4.05 13.56
CA PHE A 360 -29.91 -4.11 12.73
C PHE A 360 -28.70 -3.59 13.50
N SER A 361 -28.79 -2.41 14.12
CA SER A 361 -27.67 -1.83 14.88
C SER A 361 -27.21 -2.71 16.05
N LYS A 362 -28.14 -3.30 16.80
CA LYS A 362 -27.80 -4.22 17.89
C LYS A 362 -27.18 -5.52 17.38
N SER A 363 -27.70 -6.07 16.29
CA SER A 363 -27.10 -7.28 15.70
C SER A 363 -25.69 -7.00 15.19
N ALA A 364 -25.44 -5.83 14.61
CA ALA A 364 -24.12 -5.39 14.18
C ALA A 364 -23.15 -5.24 15.37
N ALA A 365 -23.61 -4.67 16.49
CA ALA A 365 -22.83 -4.55 17.72
C ALA A 365 -22.41 -5.92 18.29
N ILE A 366 -23.32 -6.89 18.27
CA ILE A 366 -23.03 -8.28 18.70
C ILE A 366 -22.00 -8.92 17.77
N SER A 367 -22.20 -8.82 16.44
CA SER A 367 -21.26 -9.36 15.46
C SER A 367 -19.87 -8.73 15.62
N ALA A 368 -19.81 -7.43 15.90
CA ALA A 368 -18.54 -6.73 16.11
C ALA A 368 -17.83 -7.17 17.40
N HIS A 369 -18.56 -7.28 18.52
CA HIS A 369 -18.00 -7.74 19.80
C HIS A 369 -17.37 -9.14 19.71
N TYR A 370 -17.96 -10.03 18.89
CA TYR A 370 -17.49 -11.41 18.72
C TYR A 370 -16.67 -11.65 17.44
N ASN A 371 -16.29 -10.60 16.69
CA ASN A 371 -15.56 -10.69 15.42
C ASN A 371 -16.22 -11.60 14.37
N LEU A 372 -17.56 -11.60 14.32
CA LEU A 372 -18.35 -12.34 13.33
C LEU A 372 -18.42 -11.55 12.01
N HIS A 373 -17.29 -11.47 11.30
CA HIS A 373 -17.13 -10.64 10.10
C HIS A 373 -18.13 -10.95 8.99
N SER A 374 -18.40 -12.24 8.71
CA SER A 374 -19.34 -12.67 7.66
C SER A 374 -20.77 -12.24 7.95
N ASP A 375 -21.17 -12.30 9.23
CA ASP A 375 -22.51 -11.92 9.67
C ASP A 375 -22.67 -10.41 9.64
N PHE A 376 -21.66 -9.68 10.09
CA PHE A 376 -21.61 -8.22 9.96
C PHE A 376 -21.69 -7.79 8.49
N ASP A 377 -20.95 -8.45 7.60
CA ASP A 377 -20.96 -8.13 6.18
C ASP A 377 -22.32 -8.39 5.52
N ALA A 378 -22.97 -9.52 5.85
CA ALA A 378 -24.32 -9.82 5.36
C ALA A 378 -25.35 -8.77 5.82
N LEU A 379 -25.17 -8.23 7.04
CA LEU A 379 -25.99 -7.15 7.58
C LEU A 379 -25.83 -5.87 6.77
N VAL A 380 -24.58 -5.44 6.57
CA VAL A 380 -24.25 -4.20 5.85
C VAL A 380 -24.71 -4.30 4.40
N LEU A 381 -24.48 -5.42 3.71
CA LEU A 381 -25.00 -5.67 2.36
C LEU A 381 -26.52 -5.51 2.29
N THR A 382 -27.25 -6.06 3.26
CA THR A 382 -28.70 -5.97 3.33
C THR A 382 -29.16 -4.51 3.45
N LEU A 383 -28.54 -3.74 4.36
CA LEU A 383 -28.83 -2.31 4.51
C LEU A 383 -28.44 -1.50 3.27
N CYS A 384 -27.31 -1.82 2.64
CA CYS A 384 -26.87 -1.20 1.38
C CYS A 384 -27.91 -1.40 0.26
N LYS A 385 -28.52 -2.58 0.15
CA LYS A 385 -29.62 -2.83 -0.81
C LYS A 385 -30.85 -1.96 -0.51
N PHE A 386 -31.16 -1.71 0.75
CA PHE A 386 -32.28 -0.84 1.16
C PHE A 386 -32.06 0.65 0.85
N THR A 387 -30.85 1.09 0.57
CA THR A 387 -30.60 2.44 0.04
C THR A 387 -31.17 2.64 -1.36
N THR A 388 -31.49 1.56 -2.08
CA THR A 388 -31.95 1.53 -3.49
C THR A 388 -30.94 2.07 -4.50
N LEU A 389 -29.74 2.48 -4.06
CA LEU A 389 -28.67 3.00 -4.92
C LEU A 389 -27.86 1.87 -5.56
N LEU A 390 -27.68 0.74 -4.86
CA LEU A 390 -26.79 -0.35 -5.28
C LEU A 390 -27.28 -1.09 -6.53
N SER A 391 -28.60 -1.22 -6.73
CA SER A 391 -29.21 -1.95 -7.86
C SER A 391 -28.93 -1.33 -9.24
N SER A 392 -28.32 -0.15 -9.28
CA SER A 392 -27.98 0.58 -10.51
C SER A 392 -26.50 0.42 -10.95
N VAL A 393 -25.64 -0.17 -10.11
CA VAL A 393 -24.20 -0.30 -10.37
C VAL A 393 -23.88 -1.47 -11.32
N GLU A 394 -24.72 -2.51 -11.36
CA GLU A 394 -24.55 -3.69 -12.23
C GLU A 394 -24.79 -3.40 -13.72
N GLN A 395 -25.36 -2.23 -14.06
CA GLN A 395 -25.51 -1.76 -15.43
C GLN A 395 -24.21 -1.08 -15.87
N HIS A 396 -23.34 -1.83 -16.56
CA HIS A 396 -22.05 -1.33 -17.09
C HIS A 396 -22.17 -0.28 -18.21
N GLU A 397 -23.39 0.10 -18.61
CA GLU A 397 -23.63 1.12 -19.62
C GLU A 397 -23.85 2.52 -18.99
N PRO A 398 -23.32 3.59 -19.59
CA PRO A 398 -23.62 4.95 -19.16
C PRO A 398 -25.12 5.21 -19.37
N ALA A 399 -25.89 5.21 -18.29
CA ALA A 399 -27.30 5.57 -18.32
C ALA A 399 -27.47 7.00 -18.88
N PRO A 400 -28.52 7.28 -19.67
CA PRO A 400 -28.76 8.62 -20.18
C PRO A 400 -28.88 9.62 -19.02
N ALA A 401 -28.36 10.85 -19.19
CA ALA A 401 -28.31 11.87 -18.14
C ALA A 401 -29.68 12.19 -17.49
N ASN A 402 -30.79 11.95 -18.21
CA ASN A 402 -32.15 12.08 -17.67
C ASN A 402 -32.44 11.08 -16.53
N ASN A 403 -31.76 9.93 -16.48
CA ASN A 403 -31.88 8.96 -15.39
C ASN A 403 -31.11 9.38 -14.12
N GLU A 404 -29.99 10.11 -14.23
CA GLU A 404 -29.19 10.53 -13.07
C GLU A 404 -29.98 11.50 -12.17
N THR A 405 -30.57 12.53 -12.77
CA THR A 405 -31.39 13.51 -12.05
C THR A 405 -32.60 12.83 -11.40
N GLN A 406 -33.30 11.95 -12.13
CA GLN A 406 -34.45 11.23 -11.59
C GLN A 406 -34.07 10.30 -10.43
N GLN A 407 -32.94 9.59 -10.52
CA GLN A 407 -32.44 8.74 -9.43
C GLN A 407 -32.07 9.54 -8.18
N ALA A 408 -31.43 10.71 -8.35
CA ALA A 408 -31.14 11.61 -7.23
C ALA A 408 -32.41 12.12 -6.56
N VAL A 409 -33.44 12.45 -7.34
CA VAL A 409 -34.78 12.84 -6.84
C VAL A 409 -35.46 11.68 -6.11
N ASN A 410 -35.42 10.46 -6.67
CA ASN A 410 -36.02 9.27 -6.05
C ASN A 410 -35.39 8.94 -4.68
N PHE A 411 -34.07 9.10 -4.54
CA PHE A 411 -33.40 8.97 -3.23
C PHE A 411 -33.83 10.07 -2.25
N GLY A 412 -33.94 11.31 -2.74
CA GLY A 412 -34.44 12.45 -1.95
C GLY A 412 -35.88 12.29 -1.46
N LEU A 413 -36.72 11.60 -2.22
CA LEU A 413 -38.11 11.28 -1.87
C LEU A 413 -38.24 10.11 -0.91
N ASN A 414 -37.32 9.16 -0.94
CA ASN A 414 -37.44 7.90 -0.20
C ASN A 414 -36.85 8.03 1.22
N GLY A 415 -37.71 8.33 2.20
CA GLY A 415 -37.31 8.43 3.61
C GLY A 415 -36.69 7.15 4.18
N LYS A 416 -37.17 5.97 3.74
CA LYS A 416 -36.59 4.68 4.15
C LYS A 416 -35.17 4.50 3.63
N ALA A 417 -34.93 4.81 2.36
CA ALA A 417 -33.60 4.70 1.75
C ALA A 417 -32.60 5.62 2.46
N GLN A 418 -33.01 6.84 2.82
CA GLN A 418 -32.20 7.76 3.60
C GLN A 418 -31.92 7.25 5.01
N ALA A 419 -32.90 6.64 5.68
CA ALA A 419 -32.69 6.05 7.01
C ALA A 419 -31.75 4.82 6.96
N ALA A 420 -31.88 3.97 5.94
CA ALA A 420 -30.94 2.88 5.68
C ALA A 420 -29.52 3.42 5.43
N MET A 421 -29.38 4.46 4.61
CA MET A 421 -28.09 5.10 4.33
C MET A 421 -27.40 5.61 5.59
N ARG A 422 -28.13 6.35 6.45
CA ARG A 422 -27.61 6.81 7.74
C ARG A 422 -27.17 5.65 8.63
N THR A 423 -27.95 4.57 8.65
CA THR A 423 -27.64 3.38 9.46
C THR A 423 -26.38 2.68 8.95
N VAL A 424 -26.21 2.53 7.63
CA VAL A 424 -24.99 1.95 7.04
C VAL A 424 -23.76 2.73 7.47
N PHE A 425 -23.75 4.06 7.28
CA PHE A 425 -22.57 4.85 7.61
C PHE A 425 -22.33 4.96 9.12
N LEU A 426 -23.38 4.96 9.95
CA LEU A 426 -23.24 4.85 11.40
C LEU A 426 -22.51 3.54 11.79
N LEU A 427 -22.87 2.41 11.18
CA LEU A 427 -22.18 1.14 11.42
C LEU A 427 -20.73 1.13 10.91
N VAL A 428 -20.45 1.81 9.79
CA VAL A 428 -19.08 1.95 9.28
C VAL A 428 -18.22 2.78 10.24
N HIS A 429 -18.76 3.85 10.81
CA HIS A 429 -18.06 4.70 11.79
C HIS A 429 -17.82 3.97 13.11
N ASP A 430 -18.81 3.25 13.64
CA ASP A 430 -18.71 2.58 14.93
C ASP A 430 -17.91 1.26 14.87
N TYR A 431 -17.99 0.53 13.75
CA TYR A 431 -17.48 -0.85 13.63
C TYR A 431 -16.68 -1.11 12.34
N GLY A 432 -16.00 -0.11 11.81
CA GLY A 432 -15.23 -0.21 10.56
C GLY A 432 -14.16 -1.32 10.55
N ASP A 433 -13.66 -1.73 11.73
CA ASP A 433 -12.73 -2.85 11.90
C ASP A 433 -13.31 -4.22 11.52
N CYS A 434 -14.63 -4.35 11.56
CA CYS A 434 -15.31 -5.63 11.30
C CYS A 434 -15.60 -5.86 9.82
N LEU A 435 -15.54 -4.80 8.99
CA LEU A 435 -15.83 -4.86 7.57
C LEU A 435 -14.76 -5.65 6.80
N ARG A 436 -15.21 -6.55 5.90
CA ARG A 436 -14.33 -7.25 4.95
C ARG A 436 -14.90 -7.10 3.54
N GLU A 437 -15.75 -8.03 3.12
CA GLU A 437 -16.32 -8.04 1.77
C GLU A 437 -17.27 -6.85 1.53
N SER A 438 -17.87 -6.32 2.61
CA SER A 438 -18.78 -5.18 2.51
C SER A 438 -18.10 -3.87 2.12
N TRP A 439 -16.77 -3.76 2.24
CA TRP A 439 -16.07 -2.59 1.73
C TRP A 439 -16.39 -2.35 0.25
N LYS A 440 -16.53 -3.41 -0.55
CA LYS A 440 -16.97 -3.31 -1.94
C LYS A 440 -18.32 -2.60 -2.06
N HIS A 441 -19.30 -2.98 -1.25
CA HIS A 441 -20.64 -2.41 -1.28
C HIS A 441 -20.68 -0.97 -0.78
N ILE A 442 -19.88 -0.63 0.22
CA ILE A 442 -19.71 0.76 0.67
C ILE A 442 -19.11 1.61 -0.47
N LEU A 443 -18.06 1.13 -1.13
CA LEU A 443 -17.43 1.82 -2.25
C LEU A 443 -18.38 1.96 -3.46
N ASP A 444 -19.21 0.96 -3.74
CA ASP A 444 -20.26 1.06 -4.76
C ASP A 444 -21.28 2.18 -4.44
N LEU A 445 -21.63 2.40 -3.17
CA LEU A 445 -22.44 3.55 -2.75
C LEU A 445 -21.72 4.88 -3.02
N TYR A 446 -20.42 4.98 -2.70
CA TYR A 446 -19.62 6.18 -3.04
C TYR A 446 -19.64 6.46 -4.56
N LEU A 447 -19.44 5.44 -5.39
CA LEU A 447 -19.48 5.57 -6.84
C LEU A 447 -20.84 6.06 -7.33
N GLN A 448 -21.92 5.50 -6.78
CA GLN A 448 -23.26 5.90 -7.19
C GLN A 448 -23.56 7.33 -6.76
N LEU A 449 -23.16 7.75 -5.56
CA LEU A 449 -23.29 9.15 -5.13
C LEU A 449 -22.46 10.11 -5.98
N PHE A 450 -21.29 9.68 -6.46
CA PHE A 450 -20.46 10.44 -7.40
C PHE A 450 -21.20 10.63 -8.73
N ARG A 451 -21.74 9.55 -9.32
CA ARG A 451 -22.56 9.60 -10.55
C ARG A 451 -23.77 10.52 -10.41
N LEU A 452 -24.45 10.46 -9.26
CA LEU A 452 -25.63 11.29 -8.96
C LEU A 452 -25.29 12.74 -8.56
N LYS A 453 -24.02 13.14 -8.51
CA LYS A 453 -23.56 14.48 -8.10
C LYS A 453 -24.12 14.90 -6.71
N LEU A 454 -24.23 13.92 -5.81
CA LEU A 454 -24.71 14.07 -4.43
C LEU A 454 -23.58 14.12 -3.40
N LEU A 455 -22.34 13.77 -3.78
CA LEU A 455 -21.20 13.79 -2.86
C LEU A 455 -20.87 15.21 -2.35
N PRO A 456 -20.36 15.34 -1.12
CA PRO A 456 -19.83 16.58 -0.58
C PRO A 456 -18.67 17.14 -1.41
N LYS A 457 -18.49 18.48 -1.37
CA LYS A 457 -17.38 19.17 -2.04
C LYS A 457 -16.02 18.68 -1.58
N SER A 458 -15.87 18.29 -0.32
CA SER A 458 -14.64 17.73 0.26
C SER A 458 -14.19 16.42 -0.39
N LEU A 459 -15.10 15.64 -1.01
CA LEU A 459 -14.77 14.44 -1.79
C LEU A 459 -14.56 14.72 -3.28
N ILE A 460 -15.12 15.82 -3.80
CA ILE A 460 -15.06 16.18 -5.24
C ILE A 460 -13.95 17.20 -5.53
N GLU A 461 -13.60 18.04 -4.58
CA GLU A 461 -12.49 18.98 -4.66
C GLU A 461 -11.26 18.31 -4.04
N VAL A 462 -10.15 18.34 -4.77
CA VAL A 462 -8.87 17.80 -4.32
C VAL A 462 -7.83 18.89 -4.41
N GLU A 463 -6.92 18.90 -3.44
CA GLU A 463 -5.73 19.76 -3.49
C GLU A 463 -4.99 19.54 -4.81
N ASP A 464 -4.58 20.60 -5.48
CA ASP A 464 -3.75 20.51 -6.67
C ASP A 464 -2.75 21.65 -6.62
N PHE A 465 -1.48 21.31 -6.40
CA PHE A 465 -0.40 22.30 -6.33
C PHE A 465 -0.11 22.95 -7.70
N CYS A 466 -0.69 22.45 -8.80
CA CYS A 466 -0.56 23.05 -10.12
C CYS A 466 -1.60 24.15 -10.39
N GLU A 467 -2.69 24.19 -9.63
CA GLU A 467 -3.78 25.16 -9.75
C GLU A 467 -3.53 26.40 -8.90
N ALA A 468 -3.89 27.59 -9.41
CA ALA A 468 -3.61 28.86 -8.72
C ALA A 468 -4.40 29.02 -7.40
N ASN A 469 -5.58 28.40 -7.31
CA ASN A 469 -6.40 28.34 -6.10
C ASN A 469 -6.05 27.14 -5.19
N GLY A 470 -5.07 26.31 -5.58
CA GLY A 470 -4.66 25.10 -4.89
C GLY A 470 -5.68 23.95 -4.92
N LYS A 471 -6.74 24.03 -5.73
CA LYS A 471 -7.85 23.05 -5.74
C LYS A 471 -8.36 22.75 -7.15
N ALA A 472 -8.58 21.47 -7.43
CA ALA A 472 -9.18 20.99 -8.67
C ALA A 472 -10.45 20.17 -8.39
N THR A 473 -11.47 20.32 -9.24
CA THR A 473 -12.71 19.52 -9.19
C THR A 473 -12.58 18.26 -10.04
N LEU A 474 -13.05 17.13 -9.50
CA LEU A 474 -12.98 15.82 -10.17
C LEU A 474 -14.05 15.59 -11.24
N ILE A 475 -15.08 16.44 -11.28
CA ILE A 475 -16.16 16.33 -12.28
C ILE A 475 -15.68 16.99 -13.58
N LEU A 476 -15.61 16.20 -14.65
CA LEU A 476 -15.31 16.70 -15.99
C LEU A 476 -16.57 17.35 -16.58
N GLU A 477 -16.70 18.67 -16.45
CA GLU A 477 -17.75 19.41 -17.15
C GLU A 477 -17.44 19.43 -18.65
N LYS A 478 -18.30 18.78 -19.47
CA LYS A 478 -18.21 18.90 -20.93
C LYS A 478 -18.45 20.38 -21.29
N PRO A 479 -17.62 20.99 -22.16
CA PRO A 479 -17.75 22.39 -22.51
C PRO A 479 -19.15 22.66 -23.05
N ARG A 480 -19.89 23.55 -22.36
CA ARG A 480 -21.17 24.06 -22.85
C ARG A 480 -20.87 24.82 -24.15
N GLU A 481 -21.36 24.32 -25.29
CA GLU A 481 -21.41 25.15 -26.49
C GLU A 481 -22.23 26.39 -26.14
N LYS A 482 -21.59 27.57 -26.16
CA LYS A 482 -22.30 28.84 -26.01
C LYS A 482 -23.18 29.02 -27.26
N GLN A 483 -24.39 28.46 -27.23
CA GLN A 483 -25.41 28.79 -28.20
C GLN A 483 -25.92 30.20 -27.92
N GLU A 484 -25.90 31.04 -28.96
CA GLU A 484 -26.43 32.39 -28.92
C GLU A 484 -27.91 32.38 -28.53
N SER A 485 -28.25 33.19 -27.53
CA SER A 485 -29.60 33.32 -26.98
C SER A 485 -30.53 34.08 -27.95
N GLY A 486 -31.01 33.40 -28.99
CA GLY A 486 -32.15 33.85 -29.80
C GLY A 486 -33.47 33.33 -29.23
N LEU A 487 -34.59 34.00 -29.48
CA LEU A 487 -35.93 33.64 -28.96
C LEU A 487 -36.42 32.23 -29.33
N PHE A 488 -35.77 31.56 -30.30
CA PHE A 488 -36.03 30.16 -30.69
C PHE A 488 -34.98 29.16 -30.15
N SER A 489 -33.92 29.63 -29.47
CA SER A 489 -32.88 28.80 -28.87
C SER A 489 -33.40 27.95 -27.70
N SER A 490 -34.44 28.41 -27.00
CA SER A 490 -35.07 27.65 -25.90
C SER A 490 -35.82 26.41 -26.41
N LEU A 491 -36.49 26.49 -27.56
CA LEU A 491 -37.16 25.34 -28.20
C LEU A 491 -36.15 24.39 -28.86
N TYR A 492 -35.09 24.93 -29.47
CA TYR A 492 -34.04 24.10 -30.07
C TYR A 492 -33.14 23.44 -29.02
N SER A 493 -32.89 24.09 -27.87
CA SER A 493 -32.31 23.45 -26.68
C SER A 493 -33.21 22.33 -26.20
N PHE A 494 -34.51 22.57 -26.02
CA PHE A 494 -35.43 21.54 -25.51
C PHE A 494 -35.54 20.30 -26.40
N ILE A 495 -35.34 20.45 -27.72
CA ILE A 495 -35.41 19.36 -28.71
C ILE A 495 -34.03 18.77 -29.05
N SER A 496 -32.94 19.55 -28.98
CA SER A 496 -31.59 19.10 -29.35
C SER A 496 -30.72 18.71 -28.14
N SER A 497 -31.15 18.99 -26.91
CA SER A 497 -30.47 18.56 -25.69
C SER A 497 -31.07 17.26 -25.14
N GLU A 498 -31.00 16.17 -25.90
CA GLU A 498 -31.39 14.82 -25.42
C GLU A 498 -30.51 14.30 -24.25
N GLY A 499 -29.63 15.12 -23.67
CA GLY A 499 -28.72 14.69 -22.61
C GLY A 499 -28.39 15.68 -21.50
N GLN A 500 -29.08 16.83 -21.35
CA GLN A 500 -28.84 17.78 -20.24
C GLN A 500 -30.13 18.51 -19.83
N ARG A 501 -31.13 17.80 -19.30
CA ARG A 501 -32.31 18.44 -18.66
C ARG A 501 -31.90 19.00 -17.29
N GLU A 502 -32.07 20.31 -17.08
CA GLU A 502 -31.93 20.91 -15.74
C GLU A 502 -33.11 20.48 -14.84
N PRO A 503 -32.85 20.16 -13.54
CA PRO A 503 -33.90 19.76 -12.62
C PRO A 503 -34.88 20.90 -12.35
N THR A 504 -36.18 20.58 -12.31
CA THR A 504 -37.24 21.51 -11.93
C THR A 504 -37.07 22.00 -10.49
N TYR A 505 -37.75 23.09 -10.12
CA TYR A 505 -37.65 23.65 -8.76
C TYR A 505 -38.03 22.64 -7.67
N GLU A 506 -39.08 21.84 -7.90
CA GLU A 506 -39.49 20.76 -6.99
C GLU A 506 -38.46 19.62 -6.94
N GLU A 507 -37.94 19.19 -8.10
CA GLU A 507 -36.86 18.18 -8.17
C GLU A 507 -35.60 18.66 -7.42
N GLN A 508 -35.26 19.94 -7.50
CA GLN A 508 -34.13 20.53 -6.78
C GLN A 508 -34.31 20.45 -5.26
N ASP A 509 -35.54 20.60 -4.75
CA ASP A 509 -35.80 20.50 -3.31
C ASP A 509 -35.65 19.06 -2.80
N PHE A 510 -36.05 18.05 -3.58
CA PHE A 510 -35.78 16.65 -3.24
C PHE A 510 -34.29 16.31 -3.31
N ILE A 511 -33.56 16.84 -4.30
CA ILE A 511 -32.09 16.69 -4.36
C ILE A 511 -31.43 17.34 -3.14
N LYS A 512 -31.92 18.49 -2.65
CA LYS A 512 -31.44 19.12 -1.41
C LYS A 512 -31.67 18.21 -0.19
N LEU A 513 -32.81 17.54 -0.08
CA LEU A 513 -33.09 16.57 0.99
C LEU A 513 -32.10 15.39 0.93
N GLY A 514 -31.88 14.83 -0.26
CA GLY A 514 -30.86 13.81 -0.47
C GLY A 514 -29.47 14.27 -0.03
N ARG A 515 -29.03 15.46 -0.45
CA ARG A 515 -27.75 16.06 -0.02
C ARG A 515 -27.66 16.28 1.48
N LYS A 516 -28.76 16.66 2.14
CA LYS A 516 -28.81 16.79 3.59
C LYS A 516 -28.55 15.44 4.27
N CYS A 517 -29.21 14.37 3.81
CA CYS A 517 -28.95 13.02 4.30
C CYS A 517 -27.47 12.61 4.12
N ILE A 518 -26.88 12.85 2.95
CA ILE A 518 -25.46 12.52 2.70
C ILE A 518 -24.52 13.32 3.61
N LYS A 519 -24.83 14.59 3.87
CA LYS A 519 -24.06 15.40 4.82
C LYS A 519 -24.10 14.85 6.24
N GLU A 520 -25.26 14.35 6.68
CA GLU A 520 -25.43 13.70 7.99
C GLU A 520 -24.67 12.36 8.10
N CYS A 521 -24.40 11.70 6.98
CA CYS A 521 -23.63 10.44 6.94
C CYS A 521 -22.11 10.64 7.04
N GLN A 522 -21.62 11.90 7.09
CA GLN A 522 -20.20 12.22 7.36
C GLN A 522 -19.17 11.42 6.54
N LEU A 523 -19.42 11.21 5.24
CA LEU A 523 -18.57 10.38 4.37
C LEU A 523 -17.07 10.75 4.41
N ASP A 524 -16.75 12.04 4.55
CA ASP A 524 -15.35 12.50 4.68
C ASP A 524 -14.65 12.00 5.94
N GLN A 525 -15.41 11.83 7.03
CA GLN A 525 -14.89 11.36 8.30
C GLN A 525 -14.43 9.90 8.20
N MET A 526 -15.07 9.08 7.37
CA MET A 526 -14.64 7.70 7.11
C MET A 526 -13.20 7.63 6.57
N LEU A 527 -12.82 8.56 5.68
CA LEU A 527 -11.44 8.64 5.18
C LEU A 527 -10.46 9.03 6.30
N GLN A 528 -10.87 9.91 7.21
CA GLN A 528 -10.05 10.32 8.34
C GLN A 528 -9.92 9.21 9.39
N GLU A 529 -10.98 8.43 9.60
CA GLU A 529 -11.04 7.31 10.52
C GLU A 529 -10.32 6.07 10.02
N SER A 530 -10.07 5.96 8.70
CA SER A 530 -9.28 4.87 8.12
C SER A 530 -7.92 4.65 8.81
N LYS A 531 -7.34 5.71 9.39
CA LYS A 531 -6.08 5.62 10.17
C LYS A 531 -6.19 4.81 11.47
N PHE A 532 -7.39 4.71 12.03
CA PHE A 532 -7.68 3.98 13.27
C PHE A 532 -8.09 2.53 13.00
N VAL A 533 -8.45 2.21 11.76
CA VAL A 533 -8.88 0.87 11.37
C VAL A 533 -7.71 -0.13 11.47
N GLN A 534 -7.97 -1.35 11.94
CA GLN A 534 -7.00 -2.44 12.01
C GLN A 534 -6.37 -2.76 10.65
N LEU A 535 -5.14 -3.30 10.64
CA LEU A 535 -4.36 -3.44 9.41
C LEU A 535 -5.03 -4.40 8.41
N GLU A 536 -5.68 -5.44 8.92
CA GLU A 536 -6.41 -6.45 8.17
C GLU A 536 -7.62 -5.84 7.45
N SER A 537 -8.39 -4.99 8.14
CA SER A 537 -9.54 -4.30 7.52
C SER A 537 -9.07 -3.24 6.51
N LEU A 538 -7.98 -2.51 6.82
CA LEU A 538 -7.36 -1.55 5.89
C LEU A 538 -6.85 -2.25 4.61
N GLN A 539 -6.28 -3.45 4.73
CA GLN A 539 -5.85 -4.28 3.60
C GLN A 539 -7.01 -4.63 2.69
N GLU A 540 -8.13 -5.09 3.24
CA GLU A 540 -9.33 -5.41 2.45
C GLU A 540 -9.95 -4.16 1.80
N LEU A 541 -10.04 -3.04 2.52
CA LEU A 541 -10.46 -1.75 1.95
C LEU A 541 -9.57 -1.36 0.76
N LEU A 542 -8.25 -1.41 0.94
CA LEU A 542 -7.28 -1.03 -0.09
C LEU A 542 -7.38 -1.95 -1.31
N LYS A 543 -7.51 -3.25 -1.09
CA LYS A 543 -7.72 -4.26 -2.14
C LYS A 543 -8.98 -3.99 -2.94
N CYS A 544 -10.10 -3.64 -2.29
CA CYS A 544 -11.33 -3.24 -2.97
C CYS A 544 -11.14 -1.96 -3.81
N VAL A 545 -10.50 -0.91 -3.25
CA VAL A 545 -10.24 0.34 -3.99
C VAL A 545 -9.31 0.10 -5.19
N LEU A 546 -8.25 -0.67 -5.03
CA LEU A 546 -7.30 -1.01 -6.11
C LEU A 546 -7.99 -1.79 -7.23
N ALA A 547 -8.95 -2.67 -6.92
CA ALA A 547 -9.72 -3.41 -7.91
C ALA A 547 -10.64 -2.52 -8.77
N LEU A 548 -11.03 -1.34 -8.26
CA LEU A 548 -11.84 -0.36 -9.00
C LEU A 548 -11.00 0.51 -9.94
N LEU A 549 -9.68 0.55 -9.76
CA LEU A 549 -8.74 1.28 -10.62
C LEU A 549 -8.34 0.45 -11.83
N LYS A 550 -9.04 0.62 -12.96
CA LYS A 550 -8.74 -0.08 -14.21
C LYS A 550 -8.00 0.85 -15.17
N ALA A 551 -6.79 0.47 -15.59
CA ALA A 551 -6.06 1.22 -16.62
C ALA A 551 -6.78 1.14 -17.98
N PRO A 552 -6.67 2.18 -18.83
CA PRO A 552 -7.26 2.15 -20.17
C PRO A 552 -6.55 1.10 -21.03
N GLN A 553 -7.33 0.28 -21.74
CA GLN A 553 -6.83 -0.80 -22.59
C GLN A 553 -6.79 -0.44 -24.09
N GLY A 554 -7.55 0.59 -24.50
CA GLY A 554 -7.67 1.04 -25.88
C GLY A 554 -7.32 2.52 -26.00
N HIS A 555 -6.77 2.91 -27.15
CA HIS A 555 -6.46 4.31 -27.43
C HIS A 555 -7.74 5.16 -27.50
N LYS A 556 -7.71 6.39 -26.99
CA LYS A 556 -8.86 7.31 -26.90
C LYS A 556 -9.55 7.56 -28.25
N SER A 557 -8.80 7.46 -29.35
CA SER A 557 -9.30 7.60 -30.72
C SER A 557 -10.17 6.43 -31.21
N ILE A 558 -10.12 5.27 -30.55
CA ILE A 558 -10.90 4.07 -30.91
C ILE A 558 -12.38 4.25 -30.51
N GLY A 559 -12.70 5.24 -29.67
CA GLY A 559 -14.08 5.57 -29.30
C GLY A 559 -14.72 4.58 -28.32
N LEU A 560 -13.96 3.64 -27.76
CA LEU A 560 -14.44 2.75 -26.70
C LEU A 560 -14.77 3.58 -25.43
N PRO A 561 -15.94 3.37 -24.80
CA PRO A 561 -16.31 4.10 -23.60
C PRO A 561 -15.40 3.70 -22.44
N TYR A 562 -14.66 4.68 -21.91
CA TYR A 562 -13.82 4.53 -20.73
C TYR A 562 -14.21 5.62 -19.73
N ALA A 563 -14.57 5.20 -18.50
CA ALA A 563 -14.99 6.10 -17.44
C ALA A 563 -13.77 6.80 -16.80
N GLU A 564 -13.21 7.76 -17.53
CA GLU A 564 -12.02 8.52 -17.16
C GLU A 564 -12.21 9.26 -15.82
N ASP A 565 -13.38 9.89 -15.62
CA ASP A 565 -13.76 10.62 -14.42
C ASP A 565 -13.90 9.72 -13.18
N GLN A 566 -14.52 8.54 -13.31
CA GLN A 566 -14.66 7.56 -12.24
C GLN A 566 -13.29 7.00 -11.81
N THR A 567 -12.40 6.76 -12.77
CA THR A 567 -11.03 6.29 -12.48
C THR A 567 -10.23 7.35 -11.74
N VAL A 568 -10.31 8.62 -12.16
CA VAL A 568 -9.66 9.74 -11.49
C VAL A 568 -10.23 9.94 -10.07
N PHE A 569 -11.55 9.79 -9.89
CA PHE A 569 -12.18 9.83 -8.57
C PHE A 569 -11.60 8.77 -7.63
N TRP A 570 -11.57 7.51 -8.07
CA TRP A 570 -11.01 6.42 -7.25
C TRP A 570 -9.53 6.59 -6.95
N MET A 571 -8.77 7.14 -7.89
CA MET A 571 -7.35 7.37 -7.71
C MET A 571 -7.10 8.43 -6.64
N GLU A 572 -7.84 9.55 -6.67
CA GLU A 572 -7.71 10.59 -5.63
C GLU A 572 -8.31 10.14 -4.29
N PHE A 573 -9.33 9.26 -4.31
CA PHE A 573 -9.84 8.60 -3.11
C PHE A 573 -8.76 7.71 -2.46
N LEU A 574 -8.05 6.91 -3.27
CA LEU A 574 -6.90 6.11 -2.84
C LEU A 574 -5.79 6.98 -2.26
N VAL A 575 -5.44 8.08 -2.92
CA VAL A 575 -4.43 9.04 -2.42
C VAL A 575 -4.81 9.53 -1.03
N LYS A 576 -6.08 9.89 -0.79
CA LYS A 576 -6.54 10.31 0.54
C LYS A 576 -6.36 9.21 1.59
N ILE A 577 -6.74 7.96 1.29
CA ILE A 577 -6.55 6.83 2.24
C ILE A 577 -5.07 6.67 2.58
N VAL A 578 -4.20 6.64 1.57
CA VAL A 578 -2.75 6.43 1.75
C VAL A 578 -2.13 7.55 2.57
N VAL A 579 -2.50 8.81 2.32
CA VAL A 579 -1.97 9.97 3.07
C VAL A 579 -2.39 9.92 4.54
N HIS A 580 -3.62 9.51 4.86
CA HIS A 580 -4.08 9.37 6.25
C HIS A 580 -3.40 8.19 6.98
N ASN A 581 -2.93 7.18 6.23
CA ASN A 581 -2.32 5.96 6.76
C ASN A 581 -0.80 5.90 6.61
N ARG A 582 -0.14 7.04 6.35
CA ARG A 582 1.29 7.14 5.98
C ARG A 582 2.25 6.32 6.86
N ASP A 583 1.97 6.19 8.16
CA ASP A 583 2.86 5.52 9.12
C ASP A 583 2.79 3.98 9.03
N ARG A 584 1.80 3.43 8.31
CA ARG A 584 1.51 1.99 8.20
C ARG A 584 1.61 1.47 6.76
N MET A 585 2.13 2.30 5.84
CA MET A 585 2.10 2.01 4.40
C MET A 585 3.16 1.04 3.89
N ILE A 586 4.21 0.73 4.66
CA ILE A 586 5.31 -0.15 4.20
C ILE A 586 4.82 -1.47 3.58
N PRO A 587 3.98 -2.29 4.25
CA PRO A 587 3.51 -3.55 3.67
C PRO A 587 2.49 -3.36 2.53
N LEU A 588 1.89 -2.18 2.39
CA LEU A 588 0.80 -1.90 1.44
C LEU A 588 1.27 -1.13 0.20
N TRP A 589 2.44 -0.48 0.27
CA TRP A 589 2.97 0.39 -0.77
C TRP A 589 3.21 -0.31 -2.11
N PRO A 590 3.74 -1.56 -2.19
CA PRO A 590 3.94 -2.23 -3.47
C PRO A 590 2.66 -2.30 -4.31
N ALA A 591 1.53 -2.68 -3.69
CA ALA A 591 0.24 -2.78 -4.38
C ALA A 591 -0.26 -1.42 -4.89
N VAL A 592 -0.06 -0.35 -4.11
CA VAL A 592 -0.41 1.03 -4.52
C VAL A 592 0.48 1.50 -5.67
N ARG A 593 1.80 1.31 -5.55
CA ARG A 593 2.80 1.68 -6.55
C ARG A 593 2.50 1.01 -7.89
N ASP A 594 2.29 -0.30 -7.88
CA ASP A 594 2.08 -1.07 -9.11
C ASP A 594 0.82 -0.61 -9.84
N GLN A 595 -0.24 -0.28 -9.09
CA GLN A 595 -1.46 0.24 -9.69
C GLN A 595 -1.32 1.67 -10.21
N MET A 596 -0.57 2.54 -9.53
CA MET A 596 -0.24 3.88 -10.04
C MET A 596 0.60 3.80 -11.32
N TYR A 597 1.55 2.86 -11.39
CA TYR A 597 2.36 2.59 -12.58
C TYR A 597 1.47 2.18 -13.78
N LEU A 598 0.56 1.22 -13.58
CA LEU A 598 -0.35 0.76 -14.62
C LEU A 598 -1.26 1.89 -15.14
N LEU A 599 -1.80 2.73 -14.25
CA LEU A 599 -2.60 3.89 -14.65
C LEU A 599 -1.78 4.94 -15.41
N LEU A 600 -0.56 5.23 -14.96
CA LEU A 600 0.33 6.19 -15.59
C LEU A 600 0.71 5.74 -17.01
N MET A 601 1.17 4.50 -17.16
CA MET A 601 1.60 3.96 -18.45
C MET A 601 0.42 3.70 -19.39
N GLY A 602 -0.71 3.23 -18.86
CA GLY A 602 -1.96 3.09 -19.62
C GLY A 602 -2.46 4.43 -20.15
N SER A 603 -2.58 5.45 -19.30
CA SER A 603 -3.02 6.79 -19.73
C SER A 603 -2.08 7.44 -20.73
N ALA A 604 -0.77 7.26 -20.57
CA ALA A 604 0.25 7.75 -21.49
C ALA A 604 0.20 7.06 -22.86
N SER A 605 0.05 5.73 -22.90
CA SER A 605 0.01 4.95 -24.14
C SER A 605 -1.31 5.09 -24.89
N CYS A 606 -2.42 5.25 -24.18
CA CYS A 606 -3.76 5.35 -24.77
C CYS A 606 -4.24 6.79 -25.04
N GLY A 607 -3.46 7.82 -24.70
CA GLY A 607 -3.78 9.22 -25.01
C GLY A 607 -4.88 9.86 -24.14
N TYR A 608 -4.99 9.43 -22.87
CA TYR A 608 -5.93 10.00 -21.90
C TYR A 608 -5.27 11.12 -21.08
N ASP A 609 -5.24 12.33 -21.63
CA ASP A 609 -4.49 13.47 -21.07
C ASP A 609 -4.99 13.95 -19.70
N TYR A 610 -6.30 13.89 -19.42
CA TYR A 610 -6.82 14.32 -18.12
C TYR A 610 -6.41 13.34 -17.03
N LEU A 611 -6.62 12.03 -17.25
CA LEU A 611 -6.13 10.98 -16.36
C LEU A 611 -4.61 11.06 -16.16
N LEU A 612 -3.83 11.19 -17.24
CA LEU A 612 -2.36 11.28 -17.18
C LEU A 612 -1.90 12.42 -16.27
N ASN A 613 -2.45 13.63 -16.45
CA ASN A 613 -2.08 14.78 -15.62
C ASN A 613 -2.41 14.55 -14.15
N ARG A 614 -3.57 13.93 -13.85
CA ARG A 614 -3.99 13.65 -12.47
C ARG A 614 -3.14 12.53 -11.85
N CYS A 615 -2.78 11.49 -12.61
CA CYS A 615 -1.86 10.44 -12.13
C CYS A 615 -0.51 11.00 -11.71
N ILE A 616 0.06 11.91 -12.49
CA ILE A 616 1.36 12.54 -12.16
C ILE A 616 1.26 13.35 -10.87
N VAL A 617 0.21 14.16 -10.74
CA VAL A 617 -0.04 14.94 -9.52
C VAL A 617 -0.25 14.01 -8.32
N ALA A 618 -0.99 12.92 -8.48
CA ALA A 618 -1.21 11.91 -7.44
C ALA A 618 0.10 11.24 -6.99
N VAL A 619 0.93 10.77 -7.92
CA VAL A 619 2.24 10.15 -7.62
C VAL A 619 3.14 11.13 -6.87
N LEU A 620 3.21 12.39 -7.31
CA LEU A 620 4.04 13.41 -6.65
C LEU A 620 3.49 13.80 -5.27
N LYS A 621 2.17 13.91 -5.10
CA LYS A 621 1.54 14.10 -3.78
C LYS A 621 1.89 12.96 -2.83
N LEU A 622 1.72 11.72 -3.27
CA LEU A 622 2.07 10.55 -2.47
C LEU A 622 3.55 10.60 -2.05
N ALA A 623 4.45 10.98 -2.95
CA ALA A 623 5.86 11.18 -2.63
C ALA A 623 6.07 12.27 -1.56
N ILE A 624 5.46 13.46 -1.72
CA ILE A 624 5.55 14.58 -0.77
C ILE A 624 5.08 14.18 0.64
N TYR A 625 4.01 13.38 0.74
CA TYR A 625 3.44 13.00 2.04
C TYR A 625 4.13 11.80 2.69
N LEU A 626 4.55 10.79 1.91
CA LEU A 626 5.12 9.54 2.43
C LEU A 626 6.62 9.64 2.73
N MET A 627 7.38 10.44 1.98
CA MET A 627 8.83 10.57 2.18
C MET A 627 9.22 11.23 3.51
N ARG A 628 8.25 11.76 4.27
CA ARG A 628 8.47 12.24 5.65
C ARG A 628 8.84 11.11 6.61
N ASN A 629 8.48 9.88 6.27
CA ASN A 629 8.92 8.67 6.98
C ASN A 629 10.22 8.17 6.36
N GLU A 630 11.30 8.11 7.16
CA GLU A 630 12.65 7.74 6.73
C GLU A 630 12.72 6.34 6.12
N GLU A 631 11.94 5.38 6.63
CA GLU A 631 11.92 4.00 6.13
C GLU A 631 11.23 3.88 4.76
N LEU A 632 10.19 4.70 4.52
CA LEU A 632 9.46 4.72 3.25
C LEU A 632 10.14 5.54 2.16
N CYS A 633 10.94 6.54 2.56
CA CYS A 633 11.61 7.47 1.66
C CYS A 633 12.32 6.79 0.46
N PRO A 634 13.24 5.83 0.66
CA PRO A 634 13.93 5.18 -0.47
C PRO A 634 12.96 4.42 -1.37
N ILE A 635 12.01 3.67 -0.79
CA ILE A 635 11.05 2.86 -1.56
C ILE A 635 10.14 3.73 -2.43
N VAL A 636 9.73 4.89 -1.91
CA VAL A 636 8.89 5.86 -2.63
C VAL A 636 9.68 6.60 -3.70
N LEU A 637 10.94 6.98 -3.44
CA LEU A 637 11.81 7.60 -4.44
C LEU A 637 12.10 6.68 -5.62
N GLN A 638 12.36 5.39 -5.37
CA GLN A 638 12.52 4.41 -6.43
C GLN A 638 11.29 4.33 -7.34
N SER A 639 10.08 4.47 -6.79
CA SER A 639 8.84 4.52 -7.58
C SER A 639 8.82 5.71 -8.56
N LEU A 640 9.47 6.84 -8.27
CA LEU A 640 9.49 8.01 -9.17
C LEU A 640 10.22 7.75 -10.50
N LYS A 641 11.03 6.69 -10.61
CA LYS A 641 11.63 6.24 -11.87
C LYS A 641 10.59 5.97 -12.97
N MET A 642 9.35 5.63 -12.60
CA MET A 642 8.26 5.46 -13.59
C MET A 642 8.00 6.72 -14.42
N LEU A 643 8.28 7.92 -13.88
CA LEU A 643 8.16 9.16 -14.64
C LEU A 643 9.24 9.26 -15.73
N LEU A 644 10.45 8.76 -15.47
CA LEU A 644 11.56 8.75 -16.44
C LEU A 644 11.36 7.72 -17.57
N MET A 645 10.43 6.79 -17.41
CA MET A 645 10.03 5.82 -18.46
C MET A 645 9.12 6.42 -19.53
N LEU A 646 8.59 7.63 -19.31
CA LEU A 646 7.73 8.30 -20.26
C LEU A 646 8.52 8.79 -21.48
N LYS A 647 7.90 8.71 -22.67
CA LYS A 647 8.49 9.21 -23.91
C LYS A 647 8.86 10.70 -23.77
N PRO A 648 9.99 11.17 -24.33
CA PRO A 648 10.43 12.56 -24.15
C PRO A 648 9.40 13.63 -24.57
N ALA A 649 8.63 13.37 -25.63
CA ALA A 649 7.55 14.27 -26.06
C ALA A 649 6.43 14.42 -25.01
N LEU A 650 6.13 13.37 -24.26
CA LEU A 650 5.16 13.39 -23.17
C LEU A 650 5.74 14.11 -21.95
N LEU A 651 7.00 13.85 -21.60
CA LEU A 651 7.72 14.55 -20.53
C LEU A 651 7.70 16.07 -20.73
N LEU A 652 7.95 16.54 -21.96
CA LEU A 652 7.86 17.97 -22.29
C LEU A 652 6.45 18.53 -22.01
N ARG A 653 5.39 17.78 -22.36
CA ARG A 653 4.00 18.21 -22.22
C ARG A 653 3.55 18.31 -20.75
N ILE A 654 4.06 17.43 -19.88
CA ILE A 654 3.73 17.34 -18.45
C ILE A 654 4.80 17.98 -17.54
N SER A 655 5.79 18.63 -18.14
CA SER A 655 6.96 19.18 -17.45
C SER A 655 6.59 20.18 -16.36
N LYS A 656 5.52 20.95 -16.58
CA LYS A 656 4.98 21.89 -15.59
C LYS A 656 4.62 21.19 -14.28
N GLN A 657 3.84 20.12 -14.33
CA GLN A 657 3.36 19.40 -13.15
C GLN A 657 4.52 18.76 -12.39
N ILE A 658 5.44 18.10 -13.11
CA ILE A 658 6.60 17.44 -12.50
C ILE A 658 7.53 18.47 -11.84
N SER A 659 7.81 19.59 -12.50
CA SER A 659 8.69 20.64 -11.96
C SER A 659 8.17 21.25 -10.64
N ILE A 660 6.85 21.51 -10.54
CA ILE A 660 6.24 22.01 -9.30
C ILE A 660 6.25 20.94 -8.20
N GLY A 661 5.88 19.69 -8.52
CA GLY A 661 5.83 18.62 -7.53
C GLY A 661 7.20 18.28 -6.96
N ILE A 662 8.25 18.25 -7.79
CA ILE A 662 9.63 18.02 -7.31
C ILE A 662 10.08 19.17 -6.39
N TYR A 663 9.74 20.41 -6.72
CA TYR A 663 10.06 21.57 -5.87
C TYR A 663 9.42 21.44 -4.48
N GLU A 664 8.12 21.13 -4.40
CA GLU A 664 7.43 20.96 -3.11
C GLU A 664 7.90 19.71 -2.34
N LEU A 665 8.27 18.64 -3.05
CA LEU A 665 8.87 17.43 -2.46
C LEU A 665 10.19 17.75 -1.78
N LEU A 666 11.10 18.43 -2.47
CA LEU A 666 12.41 18.78 -1.90
C LEU A 666 12.27 19.74 -0.73
N LYS A 667 11.38 20.72 -0.83
CA LYS A 667 11.11 21.68 0.24
C LYS A 667 10.64 21.01 1.54
N THR A 668 9.94 19.87 1.45
CA THR A 668 9.35 19.19 2.61
C THR A 668 10.14 17.99 3.10
N SER A 669 10.88 17.30 2.23
CA SER A 669 11.43 15.97 2.51
C SER A 669 12.91 15.79 2.13
N ALA A 670 13.61 16.82 1.62
CA ALA A 670 15.02 16.68 1.21
C ALA A 670 15.97 16.21 2.31
N GLN A 671 15.65 16.49 3.58
CA GLN A 671 16.46 16.06 4.73
C GLN A 671 16.46 14.53 4.94
N ASN A 672 15.48 13.82 4.40
CA ASN A 672 15.33 12.36 4.55
C ASN A 672 16.00 11.58 3.40
N ILE A 673 16.69 12.25 2.48
CA ILE A 673 17.34 11.62 1.31
C ILE A 673 18.83 11.43 1.60
N HIS A 674 19.25 10.18 1.78
CA HIS A 674 20.60 9.87 2.24
C HIS A 674 21.46 9.12 1.23
N SER A 675 20.86 8.40 0.27
CA SER A 675 21.62 7.57 -0.68
C SER A 675 21.96 8.30 -1.99
N GLU A 676 23.10 7.96 -2.58
CA GLU A 676 23.50 8.46 -3.90
C GLU A 676 22.45 8.11 -4.98
N GLN A 677 21.98 6.86 -4.99
CA GLN A 677 21.02 6.38 -5.98
C GLN A 677 19.70 7.16 -5.94
N ASP A 678 19.24 7.52 -4.76
CA ASP A 678 18.00 8.29 -4.58
C ASP A 678 18.17 9.73 -5.06
N TRP A 679 19.32 10.35 -4.79
CA TRP A 679 19.66 11.67 -5.34
C TRP A 679 19.78 11.67 -6.86
N GLN A 680 20.33 10.60 -7.46
CA GLN A 680 20.41 10.48 -8.93
C GLN A 680 19.01 10.51 -9.58
N ILE A 681 17.99 9.90 -8.97
CA ILE A 681 16.61 9.94 -9.50
C ILE A 681 16.11 11.39 -9.55
N ILE A 682 16.31 12.16 -8.48
CA ILE A 682 15.89 13.57 -8.40
C ILE A 682 16.63 14.41 -9.44
N PHE A 683 17.96 14.31 -9.54
CA PHE A 683 18.73 15.10 -10.51
C PHE A 683 18.39 14.72 -11.95
N ASN A 684 18.23 13.44 -12.26
CA ASN A 684 17.80 12.99 -13.59
C ASN A 684 16.41 13.54 -13.95
N LEU A 685 15.47 13.58 -12.99
CA LEU A 685 14.16 14.21 -13.22
C LEU A 685 14.28 15.71 -13.45
N LEU A 686 15.09 16.43 -12.66
CA LEU A 686 15.32 17.88 -12.85
C LEU A 686 15.93 18.18 -14.23
N GLU A 687 16.86 17.36 -14.69
CA GLU A 687 17.52 17.49 -15.98
C GLU A 687 16.58 17.19 -17.15
N CYS A 688 15.85 16.07 -17.09
CA CYS A 688 14.92 15.68 -18.16
C CYS A 688 13.76 16.67 -18.29
N VAL A 689 13.19 17.11 -17.16
CA VAL A 689 12.01 17.97 -17.11
C VAL A 689 12.36 19.45 -17.26
N GLY A 690 13.44 19.89 -16.62
CA GLY A 690 13.87 21.29 -16.62
C GLY A 690 14.70 21.65 -17.85
N ALA A 691 15.74 20.89 -18.13
CA ALA A 691 16.72 21.18 -19.18
C ALA A 691 16.50 20.39 -20.49
N GLY A 692 15.54 19.47 -20.52
CA GLY A 692 15.23 18.66 -21.70
C GLY A 692 16.28 17.57 -21.99
N ALA A 693 17.00 17.09 -20.98
CA ALA A 693 17.90 15.96 -21.13
C ALA A 693 17.15 14.69 -21.59
N VAL A 694 17.80 13.85 -22.39
CA VAL A 694 17.25 12.53 -22.75
C VAL A 694 17.26 11.64 -21.51
N PRO A 695 16.13 11.00 -21.14
CA PRO A 695 16.07 10.09 -20.01
C PRO A 695 17.09 8.93 -20.16
N PRO A 696 17.76 8.53 -19.07
CA PRO A 696 18.65 7.37 -19.13
C PRO A 696 17.86 6.09 -19.44
N SER A 697 18.48 5.17 -20.19
CA SER A 697 17.90 3.84 -20.44
C SER A 697 17.93 3.03 -19.14
N TYR A 698 16.77 2.81 -18.52
CA TYR A 698 16.66 1.84 -17.44
C TYR A 698 16.33 0.47 -18.03
N ASP A 699 17.09 -0.56 -17.66
CA ASP A 699 16.73 -1.95 -17.96
C ASP A 699 15.47 -2.33 -17.17
N ASP A 700 14.49 -2.95 -17.85
CA ASP A 700 13.14 -3.32 -17.39
C ASP A 700 13.06 -4.25 -16.14
N ALA A 701 14.17 -4.52 -15.45
CA ALA A 701 14.29 -5.67 -14.54
C ALA A 701 13.73 -5.50 -13.11
N GLN A 702 13.09 -4.38 -12.74
CA GLN A 702 12.65 -4.15 -11.35
C GLN A 702 11.21 -3.67 -11.15
N LEU A 703 10.43 -3.46 -12.22
CA LEU A 703 9.00 -3.10 -12.11
C LEU A 703 8.13 -4.20 -12.74
N PRO A 704 7.02 -4.62 -12.09
CA PRO A 704 6.32 -5.84 -12.48
C PRO A 704 5.61 -5.73 -13.83
N LEU A 705 5.80 -6.75 -14.67
CA LEU A 705 4.91 -7.08 -15.78
C LEU A 705 3.60 -7.68 -15.23
N PRO A 706 2.43 -7.36 -15.82
CA PRO A 706 1.14 -7.83 -15.33
C PRO A 706 1.04 -9.37 -15.39
N PRO A 707 0.49 -10.04 -14.35
CA PRO A 707 0.16 -11.45 -14.43
C PRO A 707 -1.13 -11.61 -15.26
N ASN A 708 -1.09 -12.52 -16.22
CA ASN A 708 -2.15 -12.90 -17.17
C ASN A 708 -2.28 -12.04 -18.44
N GLY A 709 -1.54 -12.48 -19.46
CA GLY A 709 -1.72 -12.10 -20.86
C GLY A 709 -0.78 -12.86 -21.79
N SER A 710 -0.50 -14.14 -21.52
CA SER A 710 0.32 -14.98 -22.39
C SER A 710 -0.53 -15.58 -23.52
N ALA A 711 -0.28 -15.13 -24.75
CA ALA A 711 -0.32 -16.00 -25.91
C ALA A 711 0.80 -15.56 -26.86
N LYS A 712 2.00 -16.11 -26.65
CA LYS A 712 3.00 -16.23 -27.71
C LYS A 712 2.43 -17.24 -28.71
N SER A 713 2.18 -16.80 -29.93
CA SER A 713 1.87 -17.70 -31.05
C SER A 713 3.11 -17.78 -31.93
N ASP A 714 3.94 -18.79 -31.67
CA ASP A 714 4.91 -19.29 -32.65
C ASP A 714 4.16 -20.13 -33.69
N GLY A 715 4.31 -19.79 -34.96
CA GLY A 715 3.72 -20.51 -36.07
C GLY A 715 4.31 -20.05 -37.39
N ALA A 716 5.53 -20.51 -37.70
CA ALA A 716 6.10 -20.42 -39.03
C ALA A 716 5.62 -21.62 -39.87
N ILE A 717 4.88 -21.36 -40.96
CA ILE A 717 4.87 -22.22 -42.14
C ILE A 717 4.62 -21.38 -43.40
N SER A 718 5.47 -21.62 -44.38
CA SER A 718 5.51 -21.17 -45.77
C SER A 718 4.30 -21.60 -46.61
N GLY A 719 4.00 -20.86 -47.69
CA GLY A 719 3.35 -21.44 -48.87
C GLY A 719 2.37 -20.53 -49.61
N GLU A 720 2.88 -19.97 -50.73
CA GLU A 720 2.23 -19.88 -52.04
C GLU A 720 0.99 -18.99 -52.31
N GLU A 721 1.17 -18.26 -53.40
CA GLU A 721 0.31 -17.40 -54.21
C GLU A 721 -1.09 -17.96 -54.49
N GLU A 722 -2.11 -17.08 -54.51
CA GLU A 722 -2.93 -16.91 -55.72
C GLU A 722 -3.71 -15.59 -55.71
N ALA A 723 -3.84 -15.03 -56.90
CA ALA A 723 -4.21 -13.66 -57.20
C ALA A 723 -5.73 -13.43 -57.29
N THR A 724 -6.17 -12.17 -57.18
CA THR A 724 -7.09 -11.51 -58.15
C THR A 724 -7.25 -10.00 -57.90
N ALA A 725 -6.82 -9.22 -58.89
CA ALA A 725 -7.27 -7.90 -59.40
C ALA A 725 -7.75 -6.77 -58.43
N VAL A 726 -7.12 -5.59 -58.23
CA VAL A 726 -6.75 -4.44 -59.15
C VAL A 726 -7.96 -3.51 -59.47
N PRO A 727 -7.86 -2.15 -59.58
CA PRO A 727 -7.05 -1.12 -58.88
C PRO A 727 -7.74 0.28 -58.72
N GLU A 728 -7.07 1.25 -58.08
CA GLU A 728 -6.91 2.67 -58.56
C GLU A 728 -5.97 3.40 -57.57
N ARG A 729 -4.65 3.52 -57.82
CA ARG A 729 -3.93 4.54 -58.61
C ARG A 729 -4.19 5.98 -58.11
N GLY A 730 -3.23 6.71 -57.53
CA GLY A 730 -1.84 6.37 -57.24
C GLY A 730 -1.01 7.54 -56.69
N TYR A 731 0.31 7.29 -56.64
CA TYR A 731 1.45 8.21 -56.78
C TYR A 731 1.65 9.26 -55.67
N THR A 732 2.79 9.38 -54.97
CA THR A 732 4.22 8.98 -55.09
C THR A 732 4.82 8.94 -53.67
N SER A 733 5.56 7.92 -53.21
CA SER A 733 7.02 7.64 -53.44
C SER A 733 7.93 8.75 -52.89
N ASP A 734 9.02 8.52 -52.13
CA ASP A 734 9.72 7.34 -51.56
C ASP A 734 10.78 7.86 -50.56
N SER A 735 11.07 7.21 -49.41
CA SER A 735 12.09 6.16 -49.13
C SER A 735 13.55 6.68 -49.19
N GLU A 736 14.51 6.35 -48.30
CA GLU A 736 15.02 5.04 -47.84
C GLU A 736 15.72 5.18 -46.44
N ILE A 737 15.76 4.24 -45.48
CA ILE A 737 16.10 2.80 -45.42
C ILE A 737 17.63 2.51 -45.31
N THR A 738 18.16 2.38 -44.09
CA THR A 738 18.66 1.15 -43.38
C THR A 738 20.16 0.82 -43.53
N LYS A 739 20.82 0.44 -42.42
CA LYS A 739 21.13 -0.95 -42.04
C LYS A 739 21.99 -1.03 -40.77
N ALA A 740 21.63 -1.97 -39.89
CA ALA A 740 22.42 -2.43 -38.76
C ALA A 740 23.17 -3.73 -39.11
N SER A 741 24.27 -4.01 -38.40
CA SER A 741 24.91 -5.32 -38.32
C SER A 741 25.16 -5.66 -36.85
N ALA A 742 25.02 -6.93 -36.49
CA ALA A 742 24.95 -7.44 -35.11
C ALA A 742 26.21 -8.20 -34.67
N ALA A 743 26.47 -8.20 -33.34
CA ALA A 743 27.09 -9.24 -32.46
C ALA A 743 28.05 -8.62 -31.40
N PRO A 744 28.39 -9.28 -30.28
CA PRO A 744 27.64 -10.18 -29.38
C PRO A 744 27.57 -9.63 -27.93
N ALA A 745 26.82 -10.30 -27.06
CA ALA A 745 26.64 -9.97 -25.64
C ALA A 745 27.96 -10.01 -24.84
N ALA A 746 28.18 -9.00 -23.98
CA ALA A 746 29.21 -9.00 -22.94
C ALA A 746 28.69 -8.29 -21.68
N SER A 747 29.12 -8.85 -20.55
CA SER A 747 28.71 -8.65 -19.16
C SER A 747 28.78 -7.21 -18.61
N SER A 748 27.95 -6.97 -17.59
CA SER A 748 27.92 -5.80 -16.68
C SER A 748 29.30 -5.19 -16.38
N PRO A 749 29.46 -3.86 -16.37
CA PRO A 749 30.60 -3.25 -15.72
C PRO A 749 30.22 -2.78 -14.32
N SER A 750 30.85 -3.42 -13.33
CA SER A 750 31.10 -2.82 -12.02
C SER A 750 31.90 -1.53 -12.18
N ALA A 751 31.75 -0.65 -11.19
CA ALA A 751 32.69 0.42 -10.91
C ALA A 751 34.15 -0.11 -10.99
N GLU A 752 35.08 0.75 -11.43
CA GLU A 752 36.52 0.50 -11.64
C GLU A 752 36.92 0.13 -13.08
N ASN A 753 37.07 1.16 -13.93
CA ASN A 753 38.19 1.31 -14.90
C ASN A 753 37.95 2.52 -15.83
N TRP A 754 38.37 3.72 -15.41
CA TRP A 754 38.55 4.86 -16.32
C TRP A 754 39.75 5.72 -15.90
N ILE A 755 40.96 5.17 -16.03
CA ILE A 755 42.17 5.95 -16.29
C ILE A 755 43.02 5.17 -17.31
N LEU A 756 42.88 5.51 -18.59
CA LEU A 756 43.96 5.37 -19.55
C LEU A 756 43.86 6.50 -20.57
N VAL A 757 44.58 7.58 -20.26
CA VAL A 757 44.91 8.65 -21.21
C VAL A 757 45.83 8.03 -22.25
N ASN A 758 45.43 8.03 -23.52
CA ASN A 758 46.37 7.90 -24.61
C ASN A 758 46.16 9.06 -25.59
N ASN A 759 47.28 9.72 -25.88
CA ASN A 759 47.39 10.96 -26.64
C ASN A 759 46.90 10.84 -28.09
N LYS A 760 46.25 11.94 -28.51
CA LYS A 760 46.19 12.58 -29.84
C LYS A 760 44.76 12.85 -30.31
N ASP A 761 44.49 14.16 -30.32
CA ASP A 761 43.45 14.91 -31.02
C ASP A 761 42.52 15.68 -30.06
N SER A 762 42.94 16.92 -29.79
CA SER A 762 42.21 17.95 -29.05
C SER A 762 40.96 18.37 -29.81
N GLU A 763 39.83 17.77 -29.48
CA GLU A 763 38.52 18.43 -29.54
C GLU A 763 37.93 18.45 -28.13
N LEU A 764 37.40 19.61 -27.73
CA LEU A 764 36.71 19.86 -26.47
C LEU A 764 35.43 19.03 -26.37
N THR A 765 35.56 17.74 -26.09
CA THR A 765 34.43 16.82 -25.93
C THR A 765 34.67 15.84 -24.79
N THR A 766 34.45 16.29 -23.54
CA THR A 766 34.02 15.39 -22.45
C THR A 766 33.23 16.16 -21.39
N ALA A 767 32.22 16.91 -21.82
CA ALA A 767 30.89 16.56 -21.35
C ALA A 767 30.40 15.54 -22.38
N SER A 768 30.35 14.26 -22.03
CA SER A 768 29.72 13.25 -22.88
C SER A 768 28.30 13.72 -23.23
N SER A 769 28.15 14.18 -24.47
CA SER A 769 26.94 14.36 -25.27
C SER A 769 25.60 14.08 -24.56
N CYS A 770 25.14 14.98 -23.69
CA CYS A 770 23.72 14.99 -23.37
C CYS A 770 23.02 15.68 -24.55
N GLN A 771 22.39 14.90 -25.43
CA GLN A 771 21.52 15.47 -26.45
C GLN A 771 20.37 16.17 -25.75
N LEU A 772 20.37 17.50 -25.77
CA LEU A 772 19.27 18.28 -25.20
C LEU A 772 18.14 18.39 -26.22
N LEU A 773 16.96 17.98 -25.78
CA LEU A 773 15.70 18.11 -26.51
C LEU A 773 15.12 19.52 -26.28
N ASP A 774 13.85 19.70 -26.61
CA ASP A 774 13.13 20.90 -26.24
C ASP A 774 12.68 20.86 -24.79
N HIS A 775 12.73 22.01 -24.12
CA HIS A 775 12.25 22.21 -22.75
C HIS A 775 11.19 23.31 -22.67
N ALA A 776 10.35 23.23 -21.63
CA ALA A 776 9.38 24.28 -21.32
C ALA A 776 10.03 25.36 -20.43
N PRO A 777 9.96 26.66 -20.77
CA PRO A 777 10.62 27.70 -19.98
C PRO A 777 10.18 27.72 -18.52
N PHE A 778 8.87 27.56 -18.25
CA PHE A 778 8.35 27.49 -16.89
C PHE A 778 9.00 26.36 -16.07
N ALA A 779 9.12 25.17 -16.66
CA ALA A 779 9.69 24.01 -15.98
C ALA A 779 11.18 24.20 -15.71
N LEU A 780 11.93 24.80 -16.65
CA LEU A 780 13.34 25.17 -16.45
C LEU A 780 13.51 26.09 -15.24
N PHE A 781 12.77 27.20 -15.18
CA PHE A 781 12.88 28.15 -14.07
C PHE A 781 12.47 27.51 -12.74
N LYS A 782 11.42 26.69 -12.74
CA LYS A 782 10.96 26.02 -11.52
C LYS A 782 11.91 24.94 -11.03
N CYS A 783 12.51 24.16 -11.93
CA CYS A 783 13.54 23.20 -11.58
C CYS A 783 14.83 23.89 -11.11
N TRP A 784 15.14 25.09 -11.60
CA TRP A 784 16.20 25.91 -11.02
C TRP A 784 15.91 26.34 -9.59
N ASP A 785 14.66 26.73 -9.26
CA ASP A 785 14.30 27.02 -7.86
C ASP A 785 14.60 25.82 -6.95
N SER A 786 14.30 24.60 -7.42
CA SER A 786 14.61 23.34 -6.71
C SER A 786 16.11 23.16 -6.51
N LEU A 787 16.90 23.35 -7.57
CA LEU A 787 18.35 23.22 -7.53
C LEU A 787 19.00 24.26 -6.61
N ALA A 788 18.52 25.49 -6.68
CA ALA A 788 18.97 26.59 -5.83
C ALA A 788 18.62 26.35 -4.35
N PHE A 789 17.45 25.77 -4.05
CA PHE A 789 17.07 25.35 -2.70
C PHE A 789 18.04 24.32 -2.13
N ILE A 790 18.35 23.26 -2.89
CA ILE A 790 19.29 22.22 -2.46
C ILE A 790 20.67 22.82 -2.16
N VAL A 791 21.25 23.57 -3.11
CA VAL A 791 22.63 24.05 -3.00
C VAL A 791 22.81 25.14 -1.93
N ARG A 792 21.82 26.01 -1.73
CA ARG A 792 21.92 27.09 -0.73
C ARG A 792 21.95 26.53 0.70
N SER A 793 21.27 25.40 0.95
CA SER A 793 21.28 24.69 2.22
C SER A 793 22.46 23.71 2.31
N VAL A 794 23.40 23.98 3.21
CA VAL A 794 24.60 23.13 3.38
C VAL A 794 24.25 21.71 3.84
N ALA A 795 23.07 21.52 4.45
CA ALA A 795 22.62 20.22 4.94
C ALA A 795 22.24 19.22 3.84
N HIS A 796 21.97 19.67 2.61
CA HIS A 796 21.47 18.79 1.54
C HIS A 796 22.53 18.39 0.50
N ILE A 797 23.70 19.03 0.50
CA ILE A 797 24.82 18.65 -0.36
C ILE A 797 25.78 17.79 0.44
N THR A 798 25.93 16.54 0.02
CA THR A 798 26.80 15.54 0.64
C THR A 798 27.83 15.05 -0.38
N PRO A 799 28.95 14.44 0.05
CA PRO A 799 29.91 13.86 -0.89
C PRO A 799 29.29 12.87 -1.90
N TYR A 800 28.22 12.17 -1.49
CA TYR A 800 27.51 11.18 -2.31
C TYR A 800 26.64 11.80 -3.42
N ASN A 801 26.21 13.05 -3.29
CA ASN A 801 25.35 13.70 -4.28
C ASN A 801 25.99 14.90 -4.99
N PHE A 802 27.20 15.28 -4.57
CA PHE A 802 27.92 16.44 -5.05
C PHE A 802 28.13 16.38 -6.57
N GLU A 803 28.66 15.26 -7.09
CA GLU A 803 28.93 15.10 -8.52
C GLU A 803 27.65 15.19 -9.36
N ALA A 804 26.58 14.55 -8.90
CA ALA A 804 25.26 14.60 -9.54
C ALA A 804 24.71 16.03 -9.59
N CYS A 805 24.88 16.80 -8.50
CA CYS A 805 24.47 18.20 -8.43
C CYS A 805 25.26 19.07 -9.43
N VAL A 806 26.59 18.92 -9.48
CA VAL A 806 27.44 19.66 -10.43
C VAL A 806 27.08 19.32 -11.87
N ARG A 807 26.87 18.04 -12.17
CA ARG A 807 26.39 17.57 -13.47
C ARG A 807 25.06 18.20 -13.87
N CYS A 808 24.09 18.22 -12.95
CA CYS A 808 22.78 18.86 -13.17
C CYS A 808 22.92 20.36 -13.46
N ILE A 809 23.74 21.10 -12.71
CA ILE A 809 23.98 22.53 -12.95
C ILE A 809 24.58 22.77 -14.34
N ARG A 810 25.57 21.96 -14.75
CA ARG A 810 26.19 22.06 -16.07
C ARG A 810 25.19 21.81 -17.19
N ILE A 811 24.29 20.85 -17.03
CA ILE A 811 23.20 20.59 -17.99
C ILE A 811 22.26 21.81 -18.11
N PHE A 812 21.94 22.48 -16.99
CA PHE A 812 21.14 23.71 -17.01
C PHE A 812 21.86 24.87 -17.70
N VAL A 813 23.18 25.00 -17.52
CA VAL A 813 24.01 25.97 -18.25
C VAL A 813 23.91 25.73 -19.76
N GLU A 814 24.00 24.48 -20.20
CA GLU A 814 23.87 24.14 -21.62
C GLU A 814 22.47 24.46 -22.18
N ALA A 815 21.41 24.21 -21.40
CA ALA A 815 20.04 24.55 -21.78
C ALA A 815 19.77 26.06 -21.87
N CYS A 816 20.51 26.90 -21.14
CA CYS A 816 20.36 28.36 -21.14
C CYS A 816 21.21 29.08 -22.19
N ARG A 817 22.17 28.38 -22.81
CA ARG A 817 23.24 28.95 -23.64
C ARG A 817 22.74 29.69 -24.89
N ASP A 818 21.58 29.30 -25.42
CA ASP A 818 20.99 29.96 -26.59
C ASP A 818 20.23 31.25 -26.25
N GLY A 819 20.13 31.62 -24.96
CA GLY A 819 19.39 32.78 -24.48
C GLY A 819 17.87 32.65 -24.59
N GLY A 820 17.34 31.43 -24.71
CA GLY A 820 15.92 31.15 -24.94
C GLY A 820 15.46 31.42 -26.37
N ILE A 821 16.38 31.68 -27.32
CA ILE A 821 16.03 32.07 -28.70
C ILE A 821 15.19 30.98 -29.39
N ARG A 822 15.55 29.70 -29.21
CA ARG A 822 14.80 28.57 -29.79
C ARG A 822 13.37 28.52 -29.25
N GLN A 823 13.19 28.77 -27.96
CA GLN A 823 11.89 28.78 -27.26
C GLN A 823 11.06 30.00 -27.67
N CYS A 824 11.68 31.18 -27.73
CA CYS A 824 11.05 32.42 -28.22
C CYS A 824 10.54 32.25 -29.67
N ARG A 825 11.36 31.69 -30.57
CA ARG A 825 10.95 31.42 -31.97
C ARG A 825 9.73 30.50 -32.04
N LYS A 826 9.68 29.47 -31.21
CA LYS A 826 8.54 28.55 -31.15
C LYS A 826 7.26 29.21 -30.61
N LEU A 827 7.36 30.03 -29.57
CA LEU A 827 6.21 30.79 -29.07
C LEU A 827 5.63 31.70 -30.14
N VAL A 828 6.47 32.36 -30.94
CA VAL A 828 6.05 33.18 -32.09
C VAL A 828 5.35 32.34 -33.16
N LEU A 829 5.86 31.14 -33.50
CA LEU A 829 5.22 30.25 -34.47
C LEU A 829 3.85 29.77 -33.98
N VAL A 830 3.72 29.41 -32.71
CA VAL A 830 2.43 29.01 -32.09
C VAL A 830 1.44 30.18 -32.04
N ALA A 831 1.91 31.38 -31.71
CA ALA A 831 1.09 32.59 -31.72
C ALA A 831 0.57 32.93 -33.13
N LYS A 832 1.41 32.77 -34.16
CA LYS A 832 1.03 32.93 -35.58
C LYS A 832 0.01 31.87 -36.04
N GLN A 833 0.12 30.62 -35.59
CA GLN A 833 -0.88 29.59 -35.89
C GLN A 833 -2.23 29.86 -35.21
N LYS A 834 -2.23 30.33 -33.96
CA LYS A 834 -3.46 30.72 -33.25
C LYS A 834 -4.13 31.95 -33.87
N SER A 835 -3.36 32.95 -34.33
CA SER A 835 -3.91 34.13 -35.00
C SER A 835 -4.44 33.82 -36.40
N SER A 836 -3.83 32.87 -37.12
CA SER A 836 -4.32 32.37 -38.42
C SER A 836 -5.64 31.61 -38.30
N LYS A 837 -5.80 30.72 -37.30
CA LYS A 837 -7.09 30.05 -37.01
C LYS A 837 -8.19 31.06 -36.65
N LYS A 838 -7.89 32.08 -35.84
CA LYS A 838 -8.85 33.14 -35.48
C LYS A 838 -9.26 34.04 -36.65
N ARG A 839 -8.43 34.14 -37.69
CA ARG A 839 -8.70 34.96 -38.90
C ARG A 839 -9.54 34.20 -39.95
N SER A 840 -9.59 32.87 -39.88
CA SER A 840 -10.40 32.03 -40.75
C SER A 840 -11.88 31.94 -40.32
N GLU A 841 -12.24 32.35 -39.09
CA GLU A 841 -13.60 32.21 -38.54
C GLU A 841 -14.43 33.52 -38.50
N ARG A 842 -13.97 34.63 -39.09
CA ARG A 842 -14.74 35.89 -39.10
C ARG A 842 -15.27 36.25 -40.50
N LYS A 843 -16.58 36.04 -40.74
CA LYS A 843 -17.36 36.75 -41.78
C LYS A 843 -17.71 38.17 -41.28
N PRO A 844 -17.88 39.17 -42.18
CA PRO A 844 -18.10 40.56 -41.78
C PRO A 844 -19.60 40.89 -41.63
N GLY A 845 -19.98 41.60 -40.56
CA GLY A 845 -21.32 42.17 -40.44
C GLY A 845 -21.72 42.73 -39.07
N MET A 846 -21.60 44.06 -38.94
CA MET A 846 -22.36 45.00 -38.09
C MET A 846 -22.23 45.01 -36.55
N ALA A 847 -22.29 46.24 -36.04
CA ALA A 847 -21.85 46.71 -34.73
C ALA A 847 -23.02 47.25 -33.87
N SER A 848 -22.66 47.57 -32.62
CA SER A 848 -23.44 48.19 -31.51
C SER A 848 -24.20 47.18 -30.63
N SER A 849 -24.24 47.25 -29.30
CA SER A 849 -23.77 48.22 -28.31
C SER A 849 -23.66 47.54 -26.92
N ALA A 850 -23.04 48.24 -25.96
CA ALA A 850 -22.42 47.77 -24.73
C ALA A 850 -23.32 47.17 -23.62
N SER A 851 -22.73 46.33 -22.75
CA SER A 851 -22.54 46.66 -21.31
C SER A 851 -21.65 45.64 -20.59
N SER A 852 -20.63 46.16 -19.92
CA SER A 852 -19.62 45.45 -19.14
C SER A 852 -19.83 45.71 -17.64
N SER A 853 -19.64 44.67 -16.83
CA SER A 853 -19.20 44.76 -15.42
C SER A 853 -18.77 43.35 -14.97
N ASN A 854 -17.70 43.09 -14.22
CA ASN A 854 -16.62 43.88 -13.65
C ASN A 854 -15.47 42.91 -13.31
N LEU A 855 -14.23 43.23 -13.70
CA LEU A 855 -13.04 42.95 -12.89
C LEU A 855 -12.05 44.09 -13.15
N SER A 856 -11.83 44.91 -12.12
CA SER A 856 -11.04 46.14 -12.15
C SER A 856 -9.79 46.00 -11.28
N LEU A 857 -8.87 46.96 -11.51
CA LEU A 857 -7.64 47.35 -10.80
C LEU A 857 -6.37 46.87 -11.52
N LEU A 858 -5.50 47.73 -12.10
CA LEU A 858 -5.14 49.11 -11.79
C LEU A 858 -4.86 49.96 -13.06
N THR A 859 -4.91 51.27 -12.81
CA THR A 859 -4.92 52.47 -13.64
C THR A 859 -3.67 52.79 -14.46
N GLY A 860 -3.87 53.27 -15.70
CA GLY A 860 -2.90 53.97 -16.55
C GLY A 860 -3.41 54.10 -17.99
N ASP A 861 -3.48 55.32 -18.52
CA ASP A 861 -4.08 55.80 -19.78
C ASP A 861 -3.79 54.99 -21.07
N PRO A 862 -4.68 54.95 -22.09
CA PRO A 862 -4.48 54.21 -23.34
C PRO A 862 -4.14 55.12 -24.53
N SER A 863 -2.96 54.92 -25.13
CA SER A 863 -2.76 55.18 -26.56
C SER A 863 -1.70 54.25 -27.16
N ASP A 864 -2.09 53.61 -28.27
CA ASP A 864 -1.29 52.91 -29.27
C ASP A 864 -0.33 51.77 -28.86
N ASN A 865 -0.76 50.52 -29.17
CA ASN A 865 -0.02 49.57 -30.04
C ASN A 865 -0.54 48.13 -29.89
N GLN A 866 -1.37 47.64 -30.82
CA GLN A 866 -1.77 46.22 -30.88
C GLN A 866 -0.82 45.32 -31.72
N ILE A 867 0.42 45.77 -31.95
CA ILE A 867 1.48 44.97 -32.60
C ILE A 867 2.60 44.60 -31.59
N THR A 868 2.64 45.19 -30.39
CA THR A 868 3.77 45.08 -29.44
C THR A 868 3.66 43.95 -28.41
N GLY A 869 2.50 43.30 -28.25
CA GLY A 869 2.30 42.28 -27.21
C GLY A 869 3.24 41.06 -27.32
N ASN A 870 3.57 40.62 -28.53
CA ASN A 870 4.50 39.50 -28.74
C ASN A 870 5.98 39.89 -28.53
N ALA A 871 6.32 41.17 -28.64
CA ALA A 871 7.69 41.64 -28.46
C ALA A 871 8.03 41.80 -26.98
N ALA A 872 7.11 42.35 -26.18
CA ALA A 872 7.28 42.53 -24.74
C ALA A 872 7.39 41.18 -24.00
N GLU A 873 6.56 40.18 -24.34
CA GLU A 873 6.65 38.83 -23.76
C GLU A 873 7.94 38.10 -24.16
N GLN A 874 8.45 38.35 -25.37
CA GLN A 874 9.72 37.79 -25.84
C GLN A 874 10.92 38.42 -25.12
N GLU A 875 10.86 39.72 -24.87
CA GLU A 875 11.88 40.46 -24.14
C GLU A 875 11.90 40.05 -22.66
N ASP A 876 10.74 39.91 -22.00
CA ASP A 876 10.64 39.38 -20.63
C ASP A 876 11.23 37.96 -20.53
N LEU A 877 10.92 37.09 -21.50
CA LEU A 877 11.46 35.73 -21.51
C LEU A 877 12.98 35.72 -21.68
N ALA A 878 13.53 36.50 -22.62
CA ALA A 878 14.97 36.60 -22.83
C ALA A 878 15.69 37.14 -21.58
N GLN A 879 15.11 38.13 -20.90
CA GLN A 879 15.63 38.66 -19.63
C GLN A 879 15.63 37.58 -18.53
N ARG A 880 14.58 36.76 -18.42
CA ARG A 880 14.56 35.65 -17.46
C ARG A 880 15.63 34.60 -17.72
N TYR A 881 15.90 34.27 -18.98
CA TYR A 881 17.02 33.39 -19.33
C TYR A 881 18.38 34.02 -18.97
N GLU A 882 18.51 35.34 -19.14
CA GLU A 882 19.74 36.07 -18.78
C GLU A 882 19.97 36.03 -17.28
N GLN A 883 18.95 36.38 -16.51
CA GLN A 883 18.97 36.33 -15.06
C GLN A 883 19.26 34.91 -14.55
N LEU A 884 18.62 33.89 -15.11
CA LEU A 884 18.87 32.49 -14.76
C LEU A 884 20.34 32.09 -14.98
N SER A 885 20.96 32.54 -16.08
CA SER A 885 22.35 32.21 -16.39
C SER A 885 23.33 32.85 -15.40
N ILE A 886 23.06 34.08 -14.98
CA ILE A 886 23.82 34.75 -13.91
C ILE A 886 23.60 34.05 -12.56
N GLN A 887 22.37 33.64 -12.26
CA GLN A 887 22.07 32.91 -11.03
C GLN A 887 22.71 31.52 -10.97
N LEU A 888 22.80 30.81 -12.11
CA LEU A 888 23.54 29.55 -12.22
C LEU A 888 25.04 29.75 -11.97
N LEU A 889 25.61 30.86 -12.46
CA LEU A 889 27.00 31.25 -12.18
C LEU A 889 27.24 31.45 -10.67
N ASP A 890 26.36 32.19 -10.00
CA ASP A 890 26.44 32.39 -8.55
C ASP A 890 26.30 31.06 -7.78
N LEU A 891 25.46 30.14 -8.27
CA LEU A 891 25.25 28.83 -7.67
C LEU A 891 26.50 27.93 -7.79
N MET A 892 27.11 27.88 -8.99
CA MET A 892 28.38 27.19 -9.21
C MET A 892 29.48 27.75 -8.32
N TYR A 893 29.56 29.07 -8.21
CA TYR A 893 30.53 29.73 -7.34
C TYR A 893 30.29 29.41 -5.85
N THR A 894 29.03 29.34 -5.43
CA THR A 894 28.67 28.95 -4.06
C THR A 894 29.12 27.52 -3.74
N LEU A 895 28.89 26.56 -4.65
CA LEU A 895 29.41 25.19 -4.48
C LEU A 895 30.94 25.15 -4.48
N TYR A 896 31.55 25.91 -5.38
CA TYR A 896 32.99 25.97 -5.56
C TYR A 896 33.72 26.38 -4.26
N THR A 897 33.26 27.47 -3.63
CA THR A 897 33.82 27.95 -2.35
C THR A 897 33.54 27.02 -1.17
N ARG A 898 32.45 26.24 -1.21
CA ARG A 898 32.07 25.31 -0.14
C ARG A 898 32.64 23.91 -0.32
N THR A 899 33.22 23.58 -1.48
CA THR A 899 33.67 22.22 -1.81
C THR A 899 34.62 21.66 -0.75
N ALA A 900 35.67 22.41 -0.37
CA ALA A 900 36.60 21.95 0.67
C ALA A 900 35.93 21.76 2.05
N GLN A 901 34.99 22.63 2.42
CA GLN A 901 34.27 22.56 3.70
C GLN A 901 33.35 21.34 3.76
N ILE A 902 32.62 21.05 2.68
CA ILE A 902 31.69 19.91 2.59
C ILE A 902 32.45 18.59 2.78
N PHE A 903 33.55 18.40 2.04
CA PHE A 903 34.32 17.15 2.13
C PHE A 903 35.08 17.01 3.46
N ARG A 904 35.54 18.12 4.05
CA ARG A 904 36.21 18.11 5.36
C ARG A 904 35.26 17.76 6.50
N TRP A 905 34.07 18.35 6.52
CA TRP A 905 33.08 18.11 7.58
C TRP A 905 32.69 16.62 7.68
N TRP A 906 32.54 15.96 6.53
CA TRP A 906 32.21 14.53 6.47
C TRP A 906 33.39 13.60 6.75
N ALA A 907 34.63 14.05 6.48
CA ALA A 907 35.83 13.30 6.83
C ALA A 907 36.09 13.28 8.35
N GLU A 908 35.70 14.35 9.05
CA GLU A 908 35.83 14.47 10.51
C GLU A 908 34.78 13.62 11.28
N GLU A 909 33.65 13.26 10.66
CA GLU A 909 32.60 12.39 11.22
C GLU A 909 32.82 10.88 11.02
N GLY A 910 33.98 10.46 10.49
CA GLY A 910 34.37 9.05 10.40
C GLY A 910 33.79 8.26 9.23
N CYS A 911 33.16 8.93 8.25
CA CYS A 911 32.72 8.33 6.99
C CYS A 911 33.93 8.07 6.05
N THR A 912 33.83 7.04 5.20
CA THR A 912 34.83 6.71 4.17
C THR A 912 34.83 7.77 3.06
N VAL A 913 35.38 8.95 3.34
CA VAL A 913 35.58 9.99 2.33
C VAL A 913 36.86 9.64 1.57
N PRO A 914 36.88 9.72 0.21
CA PRO A 914 38.13 9.65 -0.53
C PRO A 914 39.11 10.64 0.08
N GLN A 915 40.29 10.16 0.48
CA GLN A 915 41.31 10.95 1.17
C GLN A 915 41.46 12.32 0.49
N SER A 916 41.62 13.35 1.31
CA SER A 916 41.64 14.80 1.04
C SER A 916 42.65 15.30 -0.02
N ALA A 917 43.15 14.45 -0.91
CA ALA A 917 44.22 14.74 -1.86
C ALA A 917 43.76 14.94 -3.32
N ALA A 918 42.47 14.77 -3.67
CA ALA A 918 42.03 14.92 -5.07
C ALA A 918 40.64 15.58 -5.21
N LEU A 919 40.40 16.73 -4.59
CA LEU A 919 39.17 17.52 -4.80
C LEU A 919 39.13 18.21 -6.18
N TRP A 920 40.27 18.26 -6.88
CA TRP A 920 40.39 18.89 -8.19
C TRP A 920 39.49 18.25 -9.25
N SER A 921 39.63 16.94 -9.48
CA SER A 921 38.92 16.23 -10.55
C SER A 921 37.40 16.10 -10.33
N PRO A 922 36.90 15.68 -9.14
CA PRO A 922 35.46 15.54 -8.90
C PRO A 922 34.77 16.84 -8.47
N GLY A 923 35.55 17.83 -8.01
CA GLY A 923 35.04 19.03 -7.35
C GLY A 923 35.24 20.31 -8.15
N TRP A 924 36.45 20.86 -8.05
CA TRP A 924 36.76 22.20 -8.55
C TRP A 924 36.81 22.29 -10.07
N CYS A 925 37.41 21.32 -10.76
CA CYS A 925 37.57 21.37 -12.22
C CYS A 925 36.21 21.41 -12.95
N PRO A 926 35.23 20.53 -12.69
CA PRO A 926 33.94 20.57 -13.39
C PRO A 926 33.14 21.87 -13.15
N LEU A 927 33.26 22.47 -11.97
CA LEU A 927 32.64 23.76 -11.66
C LEU A 927 33.31 24.91 -12.43
N LEU A 928 34.64 24.94 -12.48
CA LEU A 928 35.39 25.90 -13.27
C LEU A 928 35.11 25.77 -14.77
N GLN A 929 34.97 24.54 -15.28
CA GLN A 929 34.54 24.28 -16.65
C GLN A 929 33.13 24.84 -16.91
N GLY A 930 32.19 24.68 -15.97
CA GLY A 930 30.85 25.26 -16.08
C GLY A 930 30.86 26.80 -16.10
N ILE A 931 31.69 27.42 -15.28
CA ILE A 931 31.89 28.89 -15.27
C ILE A 931 32.52 29.36 -16.59
N ALA A 932 33.57 28.68 -17.04
CA ALA A 932 34.22 28.96 -18.32
C ALA A 932 33.24 28.78 -19.49
N ARG A 933 32.31 27.82 -19.40
CA ARG A 933 31.28 27.61 -20.41
C ARG A 933 30.36 28.83 -20.57
N LEU A 934 29.99 29.51 -19.48
CA LEU A 934 29.19 30.74 -19.50
C LEU A 934 29.97 31.97 -19.98
N ALA A 935 31.31 31.96 -19.88
CA ALA A 935 32.13 33.01 -20.48
C ALA A 935 32.01 33.04 -22.02
N MET A 936 31.45 31.98 -22.62
CA MET A 936 31.15 31.84 -24.04
C MET A 936 29.67 32.08 -24.40
N ASP A 937 28.86 32.61 -23.49
CA ASP A 937 27.43 32.89 -23.74
C ASP A 937 27.24 33.94 -24.85
N ARG A 938 26.11 33.95 -25.56
CA ARG A 938 25.84 34.99 -26.58
C ARG A 938 25.56 36.37 -26.02
N ARG A 939 25.08 36.46 -24.78
CA ARG A 939 24.71 37.72 -24.14
C ARG A 939 25.92 38.34 -23.45
N ARG A 940 26.12 39.64 -23.68
CA ARG A 940 27.27 40.40 -23.17
C ARG A 940 27.35 40.37 -21.64
N GLU A 941 26.21 40.60 -20.98
CA GLU A 941 26.15 40.68 -19.52
C GLU A 941 26.57 39.35 -18.87
N VAL A 942 26.02 38.22 -19.33
CA VAL A 942 26.38 36.88 -18.82
C VAL A 942 27.87 36.59 -18.99
N ARG A 943 28.45 36.86 -20.17
CA ARG A 943 29.89 36.67 -20.41
C ARG A 943 30.74 37.52 -19.48
N THR A 944 30.41 38.80 -19.36
CA THR A 944 31.18 39.75 -18.54
C THR A 944 31.17 39.32 -17.08
N HIS A 945 30.01 38.88 -16.57
CA HIS A 945 29.88 38.34 -15.21
C HIS A 945 30.66 37.03 -15.03
N ALA A 946 30.60 36.11 -16.00
CA ALA A 946 31.33 34.83 -15.95
C ALA A 946 32.85 35.03 -15.95
N ILE A 947 33.38 35.88 -16.84
CA ILE A 947 34.80 36.23 -16.89
C ILE A 947 35.25 36.91 -15.59
N SER A 948 34.45 37.83 -15.06
CA SER A 948 34.72 38.49 -13.77
C SER A 948 34.72 37.49 -12.62
N CYS A 949 33.78 36.54 -12.60
CA CYS A 949 33.71 35.47 -11.61
C CYS A 949 34.95 34.56 -11.69
N LEU A 950 35.33 34.14 -12.89
CA LEU A 950 36.51 33.30 -13.11
C LEU A 950 37.81 34.01 -12.66
N GLN A 951 37.94 35.31 -12.95
CA GLN A 951 39.08 36.13 -12.55
C GLN A 951 39.11 36.48 -11.06
N GLN A 952 38.09 37.14 -10.54
CA GLN A 952 38.11 37.78 -9.22
C GLN A 952 37.70 36.82 -8.10
N ARG A 953 36.88 35.82 -8.43
CA ARG A 953 36.19 35.00 -7.43
C ARG A 953 36.63 33.55 -7.45
N ALA A 954 37.01 32.95 -8.57
CA ALA A 954 37.30 31.52 -8.64
C ALA A 954 38.81 31.20 -8.59
N LEU A 955 39.59 31.66 -9.58
CA LEU A 955 40.99 31.24 -9.73
C LEU A 955 41.98 31.90 -8.74
N LEU A 956 41.58 32.98 -8.08
CA LEU A 956 42.41 33.73 -7.12
C LEU A 956 42.08 33.43 -5.65
N VAL A 957 41.27 32.39 -5.38
CA VAL A 957 40.87 32.00 -4.01
C VAL A 957 42.03 31.34 -3.27
N HIS A 958 42.17 31.66 -1.98
CA HIS A 958 43.21 31.13 -1.11
C HIS A 958 43.23 29.59 -1.06
N ASP A 959 42.07 28.94 -1.14
CA ASP A 959 41.95 27.48 -1.07
C ASP A 959 42.61 26.76 -2.25
N LEU A 960 42.60 27.33 -3.47
CA LEU A 960 43.31 26.74 -4.63
C LEU A 960 44.83 26.91 -4.55
N GLN A 961 45.35 27.78 -3.68
CA GLN A 961 46.81 27.93 -3.52
C GLN A 961 47.46 26.67 -2.94
N THR A 962 46.64 25.74 -2.43
CA THR A 962 47.07 24.42 -1.94
C THR A 962 47.26 23.39 -3.06
N LEU A 963 46.85 23.68 -4.31
CA LEU A 963 47.00 22.77 -5.43
C LEU A 963 48.46 22.56 -5.84
N SER A 964 48.76 21.32 -6.23
CA SER A 964 50.05 20.92 -6.79
C SER A 964 50.31 21.55 -8.17
N GLY A 965 51.58 21.61 -8.59
CA GLY A 965 51.93 22.05 -9.95
C GLY A 965 51.18 21.26 -11.04
N THR A 966 50.96 19.96 -10.84
CA THR A 966 50.25 19.10 -11.81
C THR A 966 48.78 19.46 -11.96
N GLU A 967 48.11 19.84 -10.86
CA GLU A 967 46.71 20.28 -10.88
C GLU A 967 46.57 21.67 -11.51
N TRP A 968 47.51 22.57 -11.24
CA TRP A 968 47.57 23.87 -11.94
C TRP A 968 47.81 23.69 -13.44
N CYS A 969 48.72 22.80 -13.84
CA CYS A 969 48.91 22.43 -15.24
C CYS A 969 47.60 21.87 -15.86
N SER A 970 46.88 21.02 -15.11
CA SER A 970 45.56 20.53 -15.51
C SER A 970 44.52 21.66 -15.64
N CYS A 971 44.56 22.71 -14.81
CA CYS A 971 43.69 23.88 -14.93
C CYS A 971 43.87 24.61 -16.26
N PHE A 972 45.12 24.76 -16.72
CA PHE A 972 45.39 25.35 -18.03
C PHE A 972 44.78 24.50 -19.15
N HIS A 973 45.08 23.20 -19.17
CA HIS A 973 44.65 22.31 -20.24
C HIS A 973 43.14 22.00 -20.26
N GLN A 974 42.48 21.97 -19.09
CA GLN A 974 41.07 21.56 -18.99
C GLN A 974 40.08 22.72 -18.85
N VAL A 975 40.55 23.95 -18.57
CA VAL A 975 39.68 25.12 -18.36
C VAL A 975 40.12 26.30 -19.23
N LEU A 976 41.36 26.77 -19.10
CA LEU A 976 41.80 28.04 -19.71
C LEU A 976 42.08 27.90 -21.23
N PHE A 977 42.84 26.90 -21.65
CA PHE A 977 43.14 26.66 -23.07
C PHE A 977 41.87 26.34 -23.88
N PRO A 978 40.96 25.48 -23.40
CA PRO A 978 39.64 25.32 -24.02
C PRO A 978 38.87 26.63 -24.19
N LEU A 979 38.86 27.47 -23.16
CA LEU A 979 38.17 28.76 -23.19
C LEU A 979 38.80 29.70 -24.23
N LEU A 980 40.14 29.77 -24.28
CA LEU A 980 40.88 30.57 -25.25
C LEU A 980 40.65 30.06 -26.68
N ASN A 981 40.61 28.74 -26.88
CA ASN A 981 40.36 28.11 -28.16
C ASN A 981 38.95 28.42 -28.69
N GLU A 982 37.94 28.39 -27.83
CA GLU A 982 36.55 28.72 -28.20
C GLU A 982 36.35 30.21 -28.53
N LEU A 983 37.23 31.10 -28.04
CA LEU A 983 37.23 32.53 -28.39
C LEU A 983 37.91 32.84 -29.73
N LEU A 984 38.59 31.86 -30.34
CA LEU A 984 39.18 31.98 -31.68
C LEU A 984 38.09 31.91 -32.78
N PRO A 985 38.30 32.52 -33.95
CA PRO A 985 37.31 32.60 -35.03
C PRO A 985 37.02 31.25 -35.68
N GLU A 986 37.96 30.31 -35.54
CA GLU A 986 37.88 28.96 -36.09
C GLU A 986 36.84 28.08 -35.36
N SER A 987 36.34 28.52 -34.20
CA SER A 987 35.24 27.84 -33.48
C SER A 987 33.87 28.23 -34.03
N ASN A 988 33.00 27.22 -34.22
CA ASN A 988 31.57 27.38 -34.53
C ASN A 988 30.82 28.29 -33.53
N ALA A 989 31.31 28.46 -32.30
CA ALA A 989 30.71 29.32 -31.28
C ALA A 989 31.00 30.82 -31.51
N ALA A 990 32.15 31.17 -32.10
CA ALA A 990 32.59 32.54 -32.31
C ALA A 990 31.92 33.22 -33.51
N GLY A 991 31.50 32.46 -34.53
CA GLY A 991 30.90 32.98 -35.77
C GLY A 991 29.51 33.64 -35.62
N GLN A 992 28.91 33.61 -34.42
CA GLN A 992 27.56 34.14 -34.14
C GLN A 992 27.56 35.33 -33.17
N LEU A 993 28.74 35.84 -32.81
CA LEU A 993 28.94 36.88 -31.81
C LEU A 993 29.42 38.18 -32.48
N ASP A 994 29.11 39.32 -31.84
CA ASP A 994 29.60 40.63 -32.28
C ASP A 994 31.13 40.71 -32.11
N ALA A 995 31.83 41.14 -33.17
CA ALA A 995 33.28 41.14 -33.26
C ALA A 995 33.94 42.05 -32.21
N ALA A 996 33.33 43.20 -31.90
CA ALA A 996 33.85 44.14 -30.89
C ALA A 996 33.73 43.59 -29.46
N LEU A 997 32.67 42.82 -29.18
CA LEU A 997 32.44 42.24 -27.85
C LEU A 997 33.29 40.98 -27.60
N LEU A 998 33.66 40.27 -28.67
CA LEU A 998 34.61 39.16 -28.61
C LEU A 998 36.02 39.65 -28.27
N GLU A 999 36.41 40.81 -28.79
CA GLU A 999 37.72 41.40 -28.51
C GLU A 999 37.92 41.70 -27.01
N GLU A 1000 36.93 42.33 -26.38
CA GLU A 1000 36.94 42.58 -24.93
C GLU A 1000 37.07 41.27 -24.12
N SER A 1001 36.37 40.21 -24.56
CA SER A 1001 36.39 38.90 -23.90
C SER A 1001 37.74 38.19 -24.09
N ARG A 1002 38.38 38.32 -25.25
CA ARG A 1002 39.74 37.79 -25.54
C ARG A 1002 40.79 38.44 -24.68
N ILE A 1003 40.80 39.78 -24.59
CA ILE A 1003 41.78 40.53 -23.78
C ILE A 1003 41.66 40.13 -22.31
N ARG A 1004 40.43 40.10 -21.77
CA ARG A 1004 40.21 39.74 -20.36
C ARG A 1004 40.63 38.31 -20.08
N THR A 1005 40.31 37.35 -20.95
CA THR A 1005 40.66 35.93 -20.77
C THR A 1005 42.17 35.70 -20.88
N ALA A 1006 42.85 36.32 -21.85
CA ALA A 1006 44.31 36.26 -21.96
C ALA A 1006 45.01 36.90 -20.75
N THR A 1007 44.45 37.99 -20.21
CA THR A 1007 44.92 38.61 -18.97
C THR A 1007 44.77 37.67 -17.77
N ILE A 1008 43.68 36.91 -17.69
CA ILE A 1008 43.48 35.89 -16.64
C ILE A 1008 44.56 34.81 -16.76
N MET A 1009 44.76 34.25 -17.96
CA MET A 1009 45.79 33.24 -18.21
C MET A 1009 47.17 33.72 -17.75
N SER A 1010 47.55 34.95 -18.14
CA SER A 1010 48.80 35.58 -17.73
C SER A 1010 48.93 35.72 -16.22
N LYS A 1011 47.91 36.27 -15.54
CA LYS A 1011 47.92 36.46 -14.08
C LYS A 1011 48.02 35.14 -13.31
N VAL A 1012 47.25 34.12 -13.71
CA VAL A 1012 47.27 32.79 -13.08
C VAL A 1012 48.64 32.13 -13.26
N PHE A 1013 49.21 32.22 -14.47
CA PHE A 1013 50.54 31.69 -14.76
C PHE A 1013 51.61 32.37 -13.90
N LEU A 1014 51.59 33.70 -13.80
CA LEU A 1014 52.57 34.46 -13.02
C LEU A 1014 52.42 34.24 -11.50
N GLN A 1015 51.20 34.11 -10.99
CA GLN A 1015 50.97 33.89 -9.57
C GLN A 1015 51.45 32.52 -9.09
N HIS A 1016 51.28 31.48 -9.92
CA HIS A 1016 51.67 30.11 -9.62
C HIS A 1016 52.97 29.70 -10.32
N LEU A 1017 53.75 30.68 -10.79
CA LEU A 1017 54.98 30.46 -11.55
C LEU A 1017 55.97 29.57 -10.80
N THR A 1018 56.14 29.78 -9.50
CA THR A 1018 57.08 29.01 -8.67
C THR A 1018 56.70 27.53 -8.56
N THR A 1019 55.41 27.19 -8.42
CA THR A 1019 54.94 25.80 -8.35
C THR A 1019 54.90 25.13 -9.72
N LEU A 1020 54.69 25.90 -10.79
CA LEU A 1020 54.71 25.39 -12.17
C LEU A 1020 56.13 25.04 -12.64
N ILE A 1021 57.16 25.78 -12.21
CA ILE A 1021 58.57 25.49 -12.57
C ILE A 1021 59.02 24.12 -12.04
N GLU A 1022 58.50 23.69 -10.89
CA GLU A 1022 58.80 22.39 -10.28
C GLU A 1022 58.40 21.19 -11.18
N LEU A 1023 57.58 21.42 -12.21
CA LEU A 1023 57.15 20.40 -13.19
C LEU A 1023 58.22 20.04 -14.22
N GLY A 1024 59.34 20.77 -14.29
CA GLY A 1024 60.45 20.48 -15.21
C GLY A 1024 60.03 20.56 -16.68
N ASN A 1025 60.07 19.44 -17.41
CA ASN A 1025 59.80 19.44 -18.86
C ASN A 1025 58.35 19.85 -19.21
N ALA A 1026 57.37 19.50 -18.36
CA ALA A 1026 55.97 19.87 -18.59
C ALA A 1026 55.73 21.39 -18.47
N PHE A 1027 56.61 22.11 -17.76
CA PHE A 1027 56.60 23.58 -17.75
C PHE A 1027 56.95 24.17 -19.13
N ASN A 1028 57.92 23.57 -19.82
CA ASN A 1028 58.35 24.04 -21.14
C ASN A 1028 57.23 23.87 -22.17
N GLU A 1029 56.49 22.76 -22.11
CA GLU A 1029 55.32 22.50 -22.97
C GLU A 1029 54.22 23.53 -22.68
N LEU A 1030 53.85 23.71 -21.42
CA LEU A 1030 52.84 24.70 -21.00
C LEU A 1030 53.20 26.13 -21.45
N TRP A 1031 54.47 26.51 -21.34
CA TRP A 1031 54.96 27.82 -21.77
C TRP A 1031 54.88 28.01 -23.29
N LEU A 1032 55.22 26.98 -24.07
CA LEU A 1032 55.06 27.00 -25.53
C LEU A 1032 53.60 27.13 -25.93
N ASP A 1033 52.69 26.40 -25.27
CA ASP A 1033 51.25 26.50 -25.54
C ASP A 1033 50.72 27.92 -25.26
N ILE A 1034 51.17 28.56 -24.17
CA ILE A 1034 50.83 29.96 -23.87
C ILE A 1034 51.30 30.90 -25.00
N LEU A 1035 52.53 30.73 -25.49
CA LEU A 1035 53.06 31.52 -26.60
C LEU A 1035 52.27 31.28 -27.89
N ASP A 1036 51.86 30.04 -28.16
CA ASP A 1036 50.99 29.67 -29.28
C ASP A 1036 49.64 30.40 -29.23
N TYR A 1037 48.98 30.44 -28.07
CA TYR A 1037 47.71 31.17 -27.92
C TYR A 1037 47.87 32.69 -28.06
N ILE A 1038 48.94 33.27 -27.53
CA ILE A 1038 49.26 34.70 -27.70
C ILE A 1038 49.44 35.02 -29.19
N GLU A 1039 50.23 34.22 -29.92
CA GLU A 1039 50.41 34.41 -31.36
C GLU A 1039 49.10 34.29 -32.13
N ARG A 1040 48.27 33.27 -31.83
CA ARG A 1040 46.97 33.07 -32.49
C ARG A 1040 46.04 34.27 -32.25
N PHE A 1041 46.00 34.82 -31.03
CA PHE A 1041 45.20 36.02 -30.74
C PHE A 1041 45.73 37.27 -31.44
N MET A 1042 47.06 37.43 -31.56
CA MET A 1042 47.64 38.54 -32.34
C MET A 1042 47.33 38.43 -33.84
N LYS A 1043 47.30 37.22 -34.40
CA LYS A 1043 46.97 37.00 -35.83
C LYS A 1043 45.49 37.23 -36.15
N VAL A 1044 44.61 36.96 -35.20
CA VAL A 1044 43.15 37.08 -35.35
C VAL A 1044 42.63 38.49 -35.02
N GLY A 1045 43.33 39.21 -34.15
CA GLY A 1045 42.90 40.45 -33.53
C GLY A 1045 42.96 41.68 -34.43
N SER A 1046 42.30 42.74 -33.97
CA SER A 1046 42.55 44.12 -34.38
C SER A 1046 43.92 44.61 -33.85
N ASP A 1047 44.38 45.76 -34.34
CA ASP A 1047 45.62 46.40 -33.88
C ASP A 1047 45.64 46.57 -32.34
N THR A 1048 44.49 46.93 -31.75
CA THR A 1048 44.31 47.07 -30.30
C THR A 1048 44.48 45.76 -29.53
N LEU A 1049 43.94 44.63 -30.04
CA LEU A 1049 44.16 43.33 -29.43
C LEU A 1049 45.63 42.92 -29.49
N SER A 1050 46.28 43.16 -30.64
CA SER A 1050 47.68 42.82 -30.87
C SER A 1050 48.62 43.58 -29.91
N GLU A 1051 48.41 44.89 -29.74
CA GLU A 1051 49.14 45.72 -28.78
C GLU A 1051 48.97 45.19 -27.35
N GLN A 1052 47.75 44.87 -26.93
CA GLN A 1052 47.47 44.33 -25.60
C GLN A 1052 48.09 42.95 -25.37
N MET A 1053 48.07 42.06 -26.37
CA MET A 1053 48.72 40.76 -26.28
C MET A 1053 50.25 40.90 -26.17
N GLN A 1054 50.83 41.86 -26.90
CA GLN A 1054 52.25 42.18 -26.80
C GLN A 1054 52.61 42.72 -25.41
N GLU A 1055 51.79 43.60 -24.83
CA GLU A 1055 51.98 44.11 -23.46
C GLU A 1055 51.90 42.99 -22.40
N ILE A 1056 50.92 42.09 -22.53
CA ILE A 1056 50.78 40.92 -21.65
C ILE A 1056 52.05 40.05 -21.73
N LEU A 1057 52.55 39.77 -22.94
CA LEU A 1057 53.76 38.97 -23.14
C LEU A 1057 55.00 39.67 -22.56
N LYS A 1058 55.17 40.97 -22.80
CA LYS A 1058 56.26 41.78 -22.21
C LYS A 1058 56.28 41.65 -20.69
N ASN A 1059 55.13 41.83 -20.05
CA ASN A 1059 54.99 41.71 -18.60
C ASN A 1059 55.34 40.30 -18.11
N MET A 1060 54.90 39.25 -18.79
CA MET A 1060 55.22 37.86 -18.41
C MET A 1060 56.72 37.58 -18.46
N LEU A 1061 57.39 38.00 -19.55
CA LEU A 1061 58.83 37.81 -19.74
C LEU A 1061 59.66 38.57 -18.70
N LEU A 1062 59.28 39.81 -18.39
CA LEU A 1062 59.94 40.63 -17.36
C LEU A 1062 59.81 39.99 -15.97
N VAL A 1063 58.62 39.49 -15.62
CA VAL A 1063 58.41 38.81 -14.34
C VAL A 1063 59.19 37.50 -14.28
N MET A 1064 59.13 36.66 -15.32
CA MET A 1064 59.91 35.42 -15.40
C MET A 1064 61.43 35.67 -15.28
N HIS A 1065 61.92 36.77 -15.87
CA HIS A 1065 63.31 37.18 -15.72
C HIS A 1065 63.63 37.60 -14.28
N SER A 1066 62.78 38.43 -13.67
CA SER A 1066 62.97 38.92 -12.29
C SER A 1066 62.95 37.80 -11.24
N VAL A 1067 62.12 36.77 -11.45
CA VAL A 1067 62.03 35.56 -10.59
C VAL A 1067 63.15 34.55 -10.92
N ARG A 1068 64.04 34.88 -11.87
CA ARG A 1068 65.17 34.08 -12.31
C ARG A 1068 64.78 32.73 -12.93
N VAL A 1069 63.61 32.63 -13.55
CA VAL A 1069 63.15 31.41 -14.24
C VAL A 1069 64.12 31.01 -15.37
N PHE A 1070 64.70 31.99 -16.04
CA PHE A 1070 65.71 31.76 -17.08
C PHE A 1070 67.11 31.53 -16.53
N HIS A 1071 67.31 31.27 -15.24
CA HIS A 1071 68.62 31.04 -14.63
C HIS A 1071 68.63 29.72 -13.84
N ASN A 1072 69.72 28.96 -13.95
CA ASN A 1072 70.01 27.79 -13.14
C ASN A 1072 70.22 28.17 -11.66
N GLN A 1073 70.22 27.19 -10.76
CA GLN A 1073 70.45 27.40 -9.32
C GLN A 1073 71.77 28.14 -9.00
N ASP A 1074 72.77 28.02 -9.88
CA ASP A 1074 74.07 28.69 -9.78
C ASP A 1074 74.08 30.14 -10.33
N GLY A 1075 72.92 30.67 -10.75
CA GLY A 1075 72.78 32.02 -11.29
C GLY A 1075 73.21 32.19 -12.75
N SER A 1076 73.69 31.14 -13.42
CA SER A 1076 73.95 31.12 -14.86
C SER A 1076 72.63 30.98 -15.65
N LEU A 1077 72.51 31.57 -16.84
CA LEU A 1077 71.32 31.41 -17.69
C LEU A 1077 71.00 29.92 -17.98
N GLN A 1078 69.75 29.52 -17.77
CA GLN A 1078 69.17 28.25 -18.22
C GLN A 1078 69.01 28.31 -19.74
N GLN A 1079 70.10 28.02 -20.44
CA GLN A 1079 70.25 28.26 -21.86
C GLN A 1079 69.19 27.54 -22.72
N ALA A 1080 68.72 26.36 -22.30
CA ALA A 1080 67.71 25.59 -23.01
C ALA A 1080 66.33 26.28 -23.08
N LEU A 1081 65.79 26.76 -21.94
CA LEU A 1081 64.50 27.46 -21.91
C LEU A 1081 64.60 28.87 -22.52
N TRP A 1082 65.72 29.55 -22.28
CA TRP A 1082 66.00 30.88 -22.85
C TRP A 1082 66.06 30.84 -24.37
N GLU A 1083 66.82 29.91 -24.95
CA GLU A 1083 66.88 29.74 -26.41
C GLU A 1083 65.55 29.26 -26.99
N LEU A 1084 64.84 28.36 -26.32
CA LEU A 1084 63.51 27.89 -26.74
C LEU A 1084 62.49 29.04 -26.81
N THR A 1085 62.44 29.88 -25.77
CA THR A 1085 61.52 31.03 -25.68
C THR A 1085 61.78 32.05 -26.79
N TRP A 1086 63.04 32.45 -26.98
CA TRP A 1086 63.37 33.46 -27.98
C TRP A 1086 63.36 32.92 -29.42
N ARG A 1087 63.58 31.62 -29.63
CA ARG A 1087 63.37 30.97 -30.93
C ARG A 1087 61.91 31.08 -31.35
N ARG A 1088 60.98 30.79 -30.43
CA ARG A 1088 59.54 30.85 -30.69
C ARG A 1088 59.02 32.28 -30.85
N ILE A 1089 59.38 33.19 -29.94
CA ILE A 1089 58.96 34.61 -30.01
C ILE A 1089 59.51 35.29 -31.26
N GLY A 1090 60.73 34.94 -31.69
CA GLY A 1090 61.37 35.49 -32.89
C GLY A 1090 60.58 35.25 -34.18
N GLU A 1091 59.69 34.25 -34.21
CA GLU A 1091 58.84 33.94 -35.37
C GLU A 1091 57.74 34.98 -35.60
N PHE A 1092 57.24 35.64 -34.54
CA PHE A 1092 56.13 36.60 -34.64
C PHE A 1092 56.43 37.99 -34.06
N LEU A 1093 57.47 38.14 -33.24
CA LEU A 1093 57.95 39.40 -32.66
C LEU A 1093 59.49 39.47 -32.63
N PRO A 1094 60.16 39.62 -33.79
CA PRO A 1094 61.62 39.49 -33.92
C PRO A 1094 62.43 40.54 -33.14
N ASN A 1095 61.86 41.74 -32.94
CA ASN A 1095 62.57 42.86 -32.30
C ASN A 1095 62.38 42.92 -30.76
N LEU A 1096 61.52 42.07 -30.19
CA LEU A 1096 61.12 42.15 -28.78
C LEU A 1096 62.28 41.83 -27.81
N LYS A 1097 63.15 40.91 -28.21
CA LYS A 1097 64.30 40.48 -27.40
C LYS A 1097 65.28 41.62 -27.15
N GLU A 1098 65.56 42.37 -28.20
CA GLU A 1098 66.43 43.54 -28.12
C GLU A 1098 65.73 44.56 -27.22
N GLU A 1099 64.48 44.93 -27.54
CA GLU A 1099 63.68 45.93 -26.80
C GLU A 1099 63.67 45.76 -25.26
N LEU A 1100 63.54 44.52 -24.77
CA LEU A 1100 63.40 44.24 -23.33
C LEU A 1100 64.74 43.97 -22.61
N PHE A 1101 65.71 43.32 -23.26
CA PHE A 1101 66.89 42.75 -22.60
C PHE A 1101 68.22 43.18 -23.25
N HIS A 1102 68.31 44.45 -23.66
CA HIS A 1102 69.48 45.07 -24.29
C HIS A 1102 70.83 44.86 -23.56
N ASP A 1103 70.84 44.50 -22.26
CA ASP A 1103 72.06 44.38 -21.43
C ASP A 1103 72.40 42.96 -20.91
N GLU A 1104 71.55 41.95 -21.09
CA GLU A 1104 71.81 40.59 -20.58
C GLU A 1104 72.86 39.83 -21.38
N GLY A 1105 72.88 40.02 -22.70
CA GLY A 1105 73.89 39.45 -23.59
C GLY A 1105 75.33 39.89 -23.24
N LYS A 1106 75.49 41.00 -22.52
CA LYS A 1106 76.80 41.53 -22.08
C LYS A 1106 77.23 40.99 -20.71
N ARG A 1107 76.31 40.55 -19.86
CA ARG A 1107 76.61 40.05 -18.50
C ARG A 1107 77.02 38.57 -18.47
N ALA A 1108 76.50 37.76 -19.38
CA ALA A 1108 76.86 36.34 -19.49
C ALA A 1108 78.33 36.09 -19.92
N GLN A 1109 79.04 37.11 -20.43
CA GLN A 1109 80.44 37.01 -20.87
C GLN A 1109 81.49 37.46 -19.85
N THR A 1110 81.10 37.98 -18.67
CA THR A 1110 82.07 38.59 -17.72
C THR A 1110 82.45 37.75 -16.50
N LEU A 1111 82.02 36.48 -16.42
CA LEU A 1111 82.39 35.55 -15.33
C LEU A 1111 83.31 34.40 -15.78
N THR A 1112 84.27 34.67 -16.68
CA THR A 1112 85.36 33.73 -16.98
C THR A 1112 86.71 34.45 -17.06
N ASN A 1113 87.29 34.84 -15.92
CA ASN A 1113 88.70 34.56 -15.57
C ASN A 1113 89.21 35.34 -14.32
N PRO A 1114 90.24 34.81 -13.61
CA PRO A 1114 90.50 35.12 -12.21
C PRO A 1114 91.69 36.08 -11.94
N ALA A 1115 91.49 36.95 -10.92
CA ALA A 1115 92.44 37.47 -9.91
C ALA A 1115 93.66 38.36 -10.36
N PRO A 1116 94.42 39.03 -9.43
CA PRO A 1116 94.24 39.23 -7.97
C PRO A 1116 94.48 40.67 -7.41
N LEU A 1117 93.94 40.88 -6.18
CA LEU A 1117 94.45 41.62 -4.99
C LEU A 1117 95.06 43.04 -5.10
N ALA A 1118 94.43 44.02 -4.42
CA ALA A 1118 95.08 44.84 -3.38
C ALA A 1118 94.05 45.71 -2.61
N ALA A 1119 94.24 45.78 -1.30
CA ALA A 1119 93.44 46.49 -0.31
C ALA A 1119 93.64 48.02 -0.34
N VAL A 1120 92.69 48.79 0.23
CA VAL A 1120 92.92 49.78 1.31
C VAL A 1120 91.58 50.44 1.71
N THR A 1121 91.43 50.53 3.03
CA THR A 1121 90.42 51.14 3.92
C THR A 1121 90.25 52.66 3.79
N ALA A 1122 89.00 53.17 3.99
CA ALA A 1122 88.65 54.20 4.99
C ALA A 1122 87.20 54.74 4.82
N ALA A 1123 86.46 54.83 5.94
CA ALA A 1123 85.17 55.54 6.13
C ALA A 1123 85.42 57.07 6.36
N PRO A 1124 84.44 57.97 6.69
CA PRO A 1124 83.01 57.78 7.04
C PRO A 1124 81.97 58.85 6.56
N GLN A 1125 80.68 58.48 6.67
CA GLN A 1125 79.51 59.24 7.20
C GLN A 1125 78.98 60.57 6.59
N GLN A 1126 77.70 60.57 6.13
CA GLN A 1126 76.50 61.34 6.60
C GLN A 1126 75.49 61.61 5.45
N GLN A 1127 74.33 60.93 5.44
CA GLN A 1127 72.97 61.35 5.89
C GLN A 1127 72.05 61.88 4.75
N VAL A 1128 71.27 61.01 4.08
CA VAL A 1128 69.79 60.72 4.14
C VAL A 1128 68.82 61.91 4.04
N PRO A 1129 67.66 61.76 3.34
CA PRO A 1129 66.52 61.08 3.97
C PRO A 1129 65.83 60.02 3.10
N ALA A 1130 65.47 58.93 3.77
CA ALA A 1130 64.70 57.80 3.28
C ALA A 1130 63.27 57.90 3.84
N VAL A 1131 62.28 57.60 3.00
CA VAL A 1131 60.96 57.14 3.43
C VAL A 1131 60.99 55.62 3.38
N THR A 1132 60.68 54.99 4.51
CA THR A 1132 60.77 53.55 4.77
C THR A 1132 59.38 52.94 4.88
N ILE A 1133 59.20 51.72 4.35
CA ILE A 1133 58.52 50.52 4.90
C ILE A 1133 58.39 49.51 3.71
N LEU A 1134 59.26 48.51 3.56
CA LEU A 1134 59.34 47.13 4.12
C LEU A 1134 58.26 46.15 3.62
N PRO A 1135 58.68 45.01 3.05
CA PRO A 1135 58.40 43.73 3.72
C PRO A 1135 59.55 42.69 3.70
N ARG A 1136 59.60 41.94 4.81
CA ARG A 1136 59.63 40.46 4.94
C ARG A 1136 60.66 39.65 4.11
N GLN A 1137 61.57 39.01 4.83
CA GLN A 1137 62.29 37.81 4.37
C GLN A 1137 61.94 36.58 5.21
N THR A 1138 61.89 35.47 4.48
CA THR A 1138 61.72 34.08 4.87
C THR A 1138 63.00 33.44 5.39
N GLN A 1139 62.82 32.33 6.11
CA GLN A 1139 63.79 31.37 6.66
C GLN A 1139 64.74 30.78 5.57
N VAL A 1140 65.84 30.04 5.81
CA VAL A 1140 65.97 28.73 6.51
C VAL A 1140 67.47 28.34 6.68
N SER A 1141 67.76 27.51 7.71
CA SER A 1141 68.68 26.32 7.74
C SER A 1141 69.89 26.47 8.69
N ASN A 1142 70.34 25.52 9.53
CA ASN A 1142 70.18 24.06 9.59
C ASN A 1142 70.58 23.50 11.00
N GLU A 1143 70.06 22.32 11.33
CA GLU A 1143 70.57 21.19 12.15
C GLU A 1143 71.20 21.38 13.57
N LEU A 1144 70.67 20.64 14.57
CA LEU A 1144 71.31 19.48 15.26
C LEU A 1144 70.66 19.15 16.64
N VAL A 1145 70.33 17.87 16.83
CA VAL A 1145 70.55 17.01 18.05
C VAL A 1145 69.62 17.11 19.29
N VAL A 1146 68.84 16.02 19.47
CA VAL A 1146 68.58 15.18 20.68
C VAL A 1146 67.82 15.72 21.92
N SER A 1147 66.88 14.86 22.36
CA SER A 1147 66.33 14.58 23.72
C SER A 1147 65.06 15.29 24.24
N ALA A 1148 64.10 14.45 24.68
CA ALA A 1148 62.96 14.74 25.56
C ALA A 1148 63.44 15.07 27.01
N PRO A 1149 62.62 15.43 28.04
CA PRO A 1149 61.15 15.37 28.18
C PRO A 1149 60.42 16.50 29.00
N THR A 1150 59.07 16.50 29.01
CA THR A 1150 58.10 16.86 30.10
C THR A 1150 57.92 18.31 30.68
N PRO A 1151 56.75 18.63 31.31
CA PRO A 1151 56.12 19.98 31.44
C PRO A 1151 56.35 20.63 32.83
N PRO A 1152 55.86 21.86 33.21
CA PRO A 1152 54.44 22.13 33.57
C PRO A 1152 53.92 23.61 33.56
N ALA A 1153 52.62 23.76 33.87
CA ALA A 1153 51.96 24.75 34.75
C ALA A 1153 51.49 26.17 34.29
N ALA A 1154 50.15 26.31 34.35
CA ALA A 1154 49.35 27.31 35.09
C ALA A 1154 49.31 28.83 34.70
N THR A 1155 48.11 29.26 34.24
CA THR A 1155 47.20 30.37 34.68
C THR A 1155 47.73 31.54 35.55
N PRO A 1156 47.03 32.72 35.72
CA PRO A 1156 45.61 33.06 35.39
C PRO A 1156 45.27 34.53 34.91
N LEU A 1157 44.00 34.73 34.50
CA LEU A 1157 43.06 35.89 34.67
C LEU A 1157 43.43 37.27 34.04
N LEU A 1158 42.55 38.17 33.57
CA LEU A 1158 41.26 38.67 34.09
C LEU A 1158 40.63 39.67 33.07
N GLY A 1159 39.29 39.81 33.02
CA GLY A 1159 38.62 41.07 32.61
C GLY A 1159 37.48 41.00 31.56
N SER A 1160 36.24 40.81 32.01
CA SER A 1160 34.96 41.24 31.37
C SER A 1160 34.71 42.76 31.61
N PRO A 1161 33.65 43.49 31.12
CA PRO A 1161 32.25 43.10 30.80
C PRO A 1161 31.68 43.77 29.49
N VAL A 1162 30.46 43.62 28.95
CA VAL A 1162 29.06 43.81 29.42
C VAL A 1162 28.07 43.29 28.33
N GLU A 1163 27.05 42.51 28.76
CA GLU A 1163 25.60 42.36 28.37
C GLU A 1163 25.09 42.62 26.92
N SER A 1164 24.08 41.96 26.30
CA SER A 1164 23.05 40.92 26.59
C SER A 1164 22.22 40.67 25.29
N PRO A 1165 21.06 39.96 25.23
CA PRO A 1165 20.77 38.54 25.50
C PRO A 1165 20.00 37.82 24.34
N ARG A 1166 20.07 36.49 24.25
CA ARG A 1166 18.98 35.65 23.70
C ARG A 1166 18.86 34.34 24.49
N ARG A 1167 17.67 34.11 25.06
CA ARG A 1167 17.28 32.92 25.82
C ARG A 1167 16.91 31.77 24.86
N SER A 1168 17.44 30.57 25.12
CA SER A 1168 16.80 29.30 24.78
C SER A 1168 16.91 28.40 26.01
N ILE A 1169 15.75 27.91 26.46
CA ILE A 1169 15.61 26.98 27.59
C ILE A 1169 15.66 25.58 26.99
N ILE A 1170 16.69 24.80 27.32
CA ILE A 1170 16.74 23.36 27.13
C ILE A 1170 16.76 22.74 28.52
N LEU A 1171 15.72 21.98 28.85
CA LEU A 1171 15.67 21.09 30.01
C LEU A 1171 16.12 19.70 29.55
N GLN A 1172 17.29 19.26 29.99
CA GLN A 1172 17.65 17.85 30.08
C GLN A 1172 17.22 17.30 31.44
N PRO A 1173 16.79 16.03 31.49
CA PRO A 1173 17.04 15.15 32.64
C PRO A 1173 17.86 13.90 32.22
N PRO A 1174 18.37 13.13 33.20
CA PRO A 1174 19.75 12.64 33.22
C PRO A 1174 19.93 11.18 32.76
N MET A 1175 21.19 10.83 32.51
CA MET A 1175 21.68 9.46 32.31
C MET A 1175 21.47 8.57 33.54
N ALA A 1176 21.13 7.30 33.29
CA ALA A 1176 21.38 6.18 34.17
C ALA A 1176 21.81 4.96 33.33
N ASP A 1177 23.08 4.60 33.43
CA ASP A 1177 23.63 3.29 33.07
C ASP A 1177 23.08 2.22 34.03
N ALA A 1178 22.65 1.07 33.49
CA ALA A 1178 23.02 -0.27 33.97
C ALA A 1178 22.27 -1.40 33.24
N LEU A 1179 22.99 -2.52 33.09
CA LEU A 1179 22.56 -3.90 32.78
C LEU A 1179 22.57 -4.36 31.31
N GLN A 1180 23.74 -4.87 30.96
CA GLN A 1180 24.00 -5.90 29.95
C GLN A 1180 23.16 -7.17 30.21
N GLN A 1181 22.47 -7.69 29.19
CA GLN A 1181 22.40 -9.12 28.81
C GLN A 1181 21.46 -9.32 27.58
N PRO A 1182 21.87 -10.05 26.53
CA PRO A 1182 20.97 -10.44 25.43
C PRO A 1182 20.27 -11.78 25.73
N PRO A 1183 18.98 -11.97 25.41
CA PRO A 1183 18.40 -13.32 25.37
C PRO A 1183 18.76 -13.99 24.04
N SER A 1184 19.55 -15.05 24.16
CA SER A 1184 19.79 -16.06 23.13
C SER A 1184 18.52 -16.88 22.88
N PHE A 1185 17.94 -16.78 21.67
CA PHE A 1185 16.95 -17.74 21.18
C PHE A 1185 17.64 -18.81 20.33
N VAL A 1186 17.65 -20.03 20.88
CA VAL A 1186 18.09 -21.26 20.23
C VAL A 1186 16.95 -21.77 19.35
N PHE A 1187 17.15 -21.82 18.03
CA PHE A 1187 16.29 -22.60 17.14
C PHE A 1187 16.73 -24.06 17.21
N ALA A 1188 15.86 -24.93 17.75
CA ALA A 1188 16.01 -26.37 17.64
C ALA A 1188 15.71 -26.83 16.20
N GLN A 1189 16.71 -27.45 15.58
CA GLN A 1189 16.54 -28.35 14.45
C GLN A 1189 16.16 -29.75 14.97
N ASP A 1190 15.16 -30.37 14.34
CA ASP A 1190 15.02 -31.83 14.13
C ASP A 1190 13.92 -31.99 13.06
N SER A 1191 14.25 -32.27 11.79
CA SER A 1191 14.68 -33.55 11.18
C SER A 1191 13.52 -34.42 10.66
N ASN A 1192 13.41 -34.44 9.33
CA ASN A 1192 13.12 -35.58 8.44
C ASN A 1192 12.20 -36.73 8.88
N LEU A 1193 11.15 -36.95 8.08
CA LEU A 1193 10.60 -38.22 7.54
C LEU A 1193 9.41 -37.77 6.64
N GLY A 1194 9.20 -38.16 5.39
CA GLY A 1194 9.68 -39.25 4.56
C GLY A 1194 8.50 -39.79 3.73
N TYR A 1195 8.58 -39.64 2.40
CA TYR A 1195 8.01 -40.52 1.35
C TYR A 1195 6.56 -40.46 0.84
N HIS A 1196 6.50 -40.45 -0.52
CA HIS A 1196 5.49 -40.95 -1.49
C HIS A 1196 4.10 -40.28 -1.51
N GLY A 1197 3.46 -39.98 -2.63
CA GLY A 1197 3.58 -40.45 -4.01
C GLY A 1197 2.18 -40.79 -4.54
N HIS A 1198 1.84 -40.27 -5.74
CA HIS A 1198 0.72 -40.63 -6.62
C HIS A 1198 -0.70 -40.05 -6.43
N ASN A 1199 -1.07 -39.17 -7.39
CA ASN A 1199 -1.94 -39.42 -8.56
C ASN A 1199 -3.49 -39.54 -8.41
N VAL A 1200 -4.15 -38.87 -9.37
CA VAL A 1200 -5.49 -39.08 -9.96
C VAL A 1200 -6.73 -38.47 -9.27
N GLY A 1201 -7.23 -37.37 -9.87
CA GLY A 1201 -8.48 -37.36 -10.64
C GLY A 1201 -9.82 -37.23 -9.91
N SER A 1202 -10.42 -36.04 -10.00
CA SER A 1202 -11.77 -35.76 -10.57
C SER A 1202 -12.04 -34.27 -10.53
#